data_AF-A0A1W5D8M4-F1
#
_entry.id   AF-A0A1W5D8M4-F1
#
_cell.length_a   1.000
_cell.length_b   1.000
_cell.length_c   1.000
_cell.angle_alpha   90.00
_cell.angle_beta   90.00
_cell.angle_gamma   90.00
#
_symmetry.space_group_name_H-M   'P 1'
#
loop_
_entity.id
_entity.type
_entity.pdbx_description
1 polymer ?
#
loop_
_entity_poly.entity_id
_entity_poly.type
_entity_poly.pdbx_seq_one_letter_code
_entity_poly.pdbx_strand_id
1 'polypeptide(L)'
;MTSFCIVLALFAILLSQVHAFPHIAREAASNKAGPQFKPERRSPGFDASAQLVDVTGAHAFVPPNFTAGDLRGPCPGLNALANHNYLPHNGFASVTQFVQATNQVFGMGLDLGGFLATYGLVMDGNPLSTNPGWSIGGPPTNTALLGSLTGLLGTPQGISGSHNKHEGDSSPTRGDLYQYGNDYTLQLPEFQALYDLQAHAAQPNYDLSVMLQHRMNRYQQSVSQNPYFYYGPFTGTQISPATYTFVYRFMSNKSAEAPEGILNQEVLKSFFGITGESGSFVYNPGYEQIPSNWYTRAVDDAYTIPFLETDILSFAQEFPQFLVPGGNTGTTNSFTPINITALTGGVYNAQTLTQGNNLQCFAYQALQQESPDMLKGLFSDITIPLGLLTTQITDVIGNLGCPQLQSIDNSQFSQYPGYSQSYDGHPANPPKQGKKAAPAPFPQSKAGATKKTAKNPLIEKRPRNFGIGQDIQPRRNLSRMVRWPEYVRLQRQKKILNLRLKVPPAIAQFTNVLDRNTAAQAFKLLNKYRPETKAEKKERLHKEATAVSEGKKKEDVSKKPYAVKYGLNHVVGLIENKKAGLVLIPNDVDPIELVIFLPALCRKMGVPYAIIKGKARLGTVVHKKTAAVLCLTEVRSEDKSELSKLVSTIKEGYSEKNEELKRHWGGGIMGAKAIASQEKKRKALESAIKI
;
A
#
# COMPACT_ATOMS: atom_id res chain seq x y z
N MET A 1 -27.01 10.73 39.78
CA MET A 1 -27.55 11.45 38.59
C MET A 1 -26.83 11.11 37.29
N THR A 2 -25.58 10.64 37.33
CA THR A 2 -24.77 10.24 36.15
C THR A 2 -25.29 9.01 35.40
N SER A 3 -25.84 7.99 36.07
CA SER A 3 -26.46 6.84 35.38
C SER A 3 -27.77 7.18 34.65
N PHE A 4 -28.47 8.24 35.05
CA PHE A 4 -29.75 8.62 34.42
C PHE A 4 -29.54 9.38 33.10
N CYS A 5 -28.47 10.17 33.00
CA CYS A 5 -28.07 10.87 31.77
C CYS A 5 -27.55 9.90 30.67
N ILE A 6 -26.86 8.83 31.05
CA ILE A 6 -26.39 7.80 30.10
C ILE A 6 -27.57 7.02 29.50
N VAL A 7 -28.58 6.70 30.32
CA VAL A 7 -29.81 6.03 29.86
C VAL A 7 -30.64 6.94 28.94
N LEU A 8 -30.71 8.24 29.22
CA LEU A 8 -31.37 9.23 28.35
C LEU A 8 -30.64 9.45 27.01
N ALA A 9 -29.31 9.45 27.00
CA ALA A 9 -28.51 9.53 25.78
C ALA A 9 -28.70 8.27 24.89
N LEU A 10 -28.70 7.07 25.49
CA LEU A 10 -29.01 5.82 24.80
C LEU A 10 -30.44 5.80 24.23
N PHE A 11 -31.42 6.37 24.95
CA PHE A 11 -32.80 6.47 24.48
C PHE A 11 -32.97 7.48 23.32
N ALA A 12 -32.25 8.61 23.35
CA ALA A 12 -32.24 9.57 22.25
C ALA A 12 -31.59 9.02 20.98
N ILE A 13 -30.52 8.21 21.12
CA ILE A 13 -29.88 7.50 20.02
C ILE A 13 -30.83 6.46 19.41
N LEU A 14 -31.58 5.70 20.23
CA LEU A 14 -32.62 4.76 19.77
C LEU A 14 -33.75 5.45 18.99
N LEU A 15 -34.21 6.63 19.43
CA LEU A 15 -35.25 7.40 18.73
C LEU A 15 -34.80 7.95 17.37
N SER A 16 -33.51 8.31 17.22
CA SER A 16 -32.93 8.73 15.93
C SER A 16 -32.77 7.56 14.95
N GLN A 17 -32.41 6.36 15.45
CA GLN A 17 -32.30 5.14 14.67
C GLN A 17 -33.64 4.71 14.04
N VAL A 18 -34.75 4.89 14.79
CA VAL A 18 -36.10 4.53 14.32
C VAL A 18 -36.57 5.41 13.15
N HIS A 19 -36.13 6.67 13.07
CA HIS A 19 -36.51 7.58 11.98
C HIS A 19 -35.67 7.38 10.71
N ALA A 20 -34.38 7.07 10.84
CA ALA A 20 -33.49 6.89 9.69
C ALA A 20 -33.50 5.44 9.14
N PHE A 21 -33.75 4.43 9.99
CA PHE A 21 -33.67 3.01 9.62
C PHE A 21 -34.75 2.14 10.30
N PRO A 22 -36.06 2.40 10.06
CA PRO A 22 -37.16 1.74 10.78
C PRO A 22 -37.23 0.21 10.59
N HIS A 23 -36.76 -0.32 9.45
CA HIS A 23 -36.77 -1.76 9.16
C HIS A 23 -35.57 -2.49 9.80
N ILE A 24 -34.38 -1.87 9.74
CA ILE A 24 -33.13 -2.45 10.26
C ILE A 24 -33.12 -2.43 11.80
N ALA A 25 -33.66 -1.38 12.43
CA ALA A 25 -33.80 -1.31 13.88
C ALA A 25 -34.73 -2.41 14.43
N ARG A 26 -35.76 -2.82 13.67
CA ARG A 26 -36.66 -3.92 14.01
C ARG A 26 -36.00 -5.30 13.86
N GLU A 27 -35.24 -5.53 12.79
CA GLU A 27 -34.45 -6.77 12.60
C GLU A 27 -33.28 -6.90 13.58
N ALA A 28 -32.61 -5.80 13.92
CA ALA A 28 -31.53 -5.77 14.92
C ALA A 28 -32.06 -6.04 16.34
N ALA A 29 -33.27 -5.57 16.66
CA ALA A 29 -33.94 -5.88 17.92
C ALA A 29 -34.30 -7.37 18.04
N SER A 30 -34.61 -8.06 16.93
CA SER A 30 -34.88 -9.52 16.93
C SER A 30 -33.61 -10.39 17.02
N ASN A 31 -32.44 -9.86 16.65
CA ASN A 31 -31.16 -10.61 16.61
C ASN A 31 -30.26 -10.47 17.85
N LYS A 32 -30.75 -9.85 18.94
CA LYS A 32 -30.02 -9.77 20.23
C LYS A 32 -29.82 -11.12 20.95
N ALA A 33 -30.23 -12.24 20.34
CA ALA A 33 -30.10 -13.59 20.88
C ALA A 33 -29.10 -14.48 20.10
N GLY A 34 -28.26 -13.90 19.23
CA GLY A 34 -27.15 -14.62 18.60
C GLY A 34 -25.93 -14.72 19.52
N PRO A 35 -25.08 -15.77 19.40
CA PRO A 35 -23.84 -15.86 20.17
C PRO A 35 -22.97 -14.63 19.92
N GLN A 36 -22.59 -13.91 20.99
CA GLN A 36 -21.57 -12.87 20.93
C GLN A 36 -20.30 -13.48 20.35
N PHE A 37 -19.86 -13.00 19.18
CA PHE A 37 -18.59 -13.40 18.62
C PHE A 37 -17.47 -12.76 19.46
N LYS A 38 -16.98 -13.51 20.43
CA LYS A 38 -15.73 -13.22 21.13
C LYS A 38 -14.64 -14.02 20.44
N PRO A 39 -13.89 -13.43 19.49
CA PRO A 39 -12.74 -14.13 18.93
C PRO A 39 -11.81 -14.53 20.09
N GLU A 40 -11.42 -15.80 20.11
CA GLU A 40 -10.47 -16.35 21.09
C GLU A 40 -9.10 -15.75 20.78
N ARG A 41 -8.86 -14.52 21.28
CA ARG A 41 -7.61 -13.79 21.08
C ARG A 41 -6.60 -14.29 22.09
N ARG A 42 -5.45 -14.76 21.63
CA ARG A 42 -4.29 -14.95 22.51
C ARG A 42 -3.96 -13.61 23.15
N SER A 43 -3.70 -13.61 24.45
CA SER A 43 -3.06 -12.46 25.09
C SER A 43 -1.67 -12.30 24.48
N PRO A 44 -1.37 -11.17 23.81
CA PRO A 44 -0.04 -10.94 23.27
C PRO A 44 0.97 -10.86 24.41
N GLY A 45 2.18 -11.36 24.17
CA GLY A 45 3.31 -11.18 25.10
C GLY A 45 3.83 -9.74 25.06
N PHE A 46 4.78 -9.43 25.95
CA PHE A 46 5.54 -8.19 25.90
C PHE A 46 7.05 -8.46 26.03
N ASP A 47 7.80 -7.96 25.06
CA ASP A 47 9.26 -7.91 25.06
C ASP A 47 9.69 -6.46 24.78
N ALA A 48 10.13 -5.78 25.84
CA ALA A 48 10.56 -4.40 25.76
C ALA A 48 11.68 -4.18 24.72
N SER A 49 12.62 -5.12 24.59
CA SER A 49 13.75 -4.98 23.69
C SER A 49 13.35 -5.12 22.22
N ALA A 50 12.39 -6.00 21.92
CA ALA A 50 11.89 -6.23 20.58
C ALA A 50 10.86 -5.19 20.14
N GLN A 51 10.11 -4.60 21.09
CA GLN A 51 9.00 -3.69 20.79
C GLN A 51 9.36 -2.21 20.92
N LEU A 52 10.46 -1.83 21.55
CA LEU A 52 10.86 -0.43 21.66
C LEU A 52 11.11 0.19 20.28
N VAL A 53 10.39 1.26 19.96
CA VAL A 53 10.61 2.03 18.73
C VAL A 53 11.62 3.15 18.99
N ASP A 54 12.69 3.17 18.21
CA ASP A 54 13.72 4.19 18.29
C ASP A 54 13.23 5.51 17.69
N VAL A 55 13.14 6.55 18.51
CA VAL A 55 12.79 7.93 18.08
C VAL A 55 13.96 8.89 18.29
N THR A 56 15.18 8.37 18.33
CA THR A 56 16.42 9.12 18.54
C THR A 56 17.33 9.05 17.31
N GLY A 57 18.42 9.82 17.31
CA GLY A 57 19.43 9.76 16.24
C GLY A 57 18.84 9.97 14.85
N ALA A 58 18.93 8.95 13.98
CA ALA A 58 18.38 9.00 12.62
C ALA A 58 16.84 9.08 12.59
N HIS A 59 16.18 8.62 13.66
CA HIS A 59 14.73 8.63 13.84
C HIS A 59 14.25 9.74 14.79
N ALA A 60 15.13 10.69 15.12
CA ALA A 60 14.73 11.91 15.83
C ALA A 60 13.65 12.66 15.04
N PHE A 61 12.68 13.22 15.77
CA PHE A 61 11.62 14.03 15.16
C PHE A 61 12.22 15.20 14.38
N VAL A 62 11.72 15.37 13.15
CA VAL A 62 11.97 16.54 12.32
C VAL A 62 10.60 17.07 11.89
N PRO A 63 10.29 18.37 12.12
CA PRO A 63 9.05 18.96 11.62
C PRO A 63 9.11 19.10 10.08
N PRO A 64 7.99 18.89 9.36
CA PRO A 64 7.97 18.99 7.91
C PRO A 64 8.24 20.42 7.45
N ASN A 65 9.00 20.55 6.37
CA ASN A 65 9.19 21.80 5.66
C ASN A 65 8.28 21.84 4.43
N PHE A 66 7.04 22.29 4.62
CA PHE A 66 6.07 22.44 3.54
C PHE A 66 6.56 23.37 2.41
N THR A 67 7.39 24.37 2.74
CA THR A 67 7.98 25.27 1.72
C THR A 67 9.02 24.55 0.86
N ALA A 68 9.73 23.56 1.43
CA ALA A 68 10.63 22.67 0.69
C ALA A 68 9.90 21.55 -0.07
N GLY A 69 8.58 21.42 0.12
CA GLY A 69 7.74 20.45 -0.57
C GLY A 69 7.56 19.13 0.19
N ASP A 70 7.80 19.08 1.50
CA ASP A 70 7.42 17.92 2.31
C ASP A 70 5.90 17.78 2.37
N LEU A 71 5.41 16.54 2.31
CA LEU A 71 3.98 16.24 2.18
C LEU A 71 3.48 15.51 3.43
N ARG A 72 2.35 15.96 3.97
CA ARG A 72 1.59 15.31 5.04
C ARG A 72 0.11 15.30 4.65
N GLY A 73 -0.64 14.34 5.15
CA GLY A 73 -2.04 14.14 4.75
C GLY A 73 -2.94 13.65 5.86
N PRO A 74 -4.04 12.94 5.52
CA PRO A 74 -5.06 12.56 6.49
C PRO A 74 -4.60 11.46 7.46
N CYS A 75 -3.56 10.69 7.13
CA CYS A 75 -3.12 9.56 7.95
C CYS A 75 -2.09 9.99 9.01
N PRO A 76 -2.47 10.13 10.29
CA PRO A 76 -1.55 10.53 11.37
C PRO A 76 -0.36 9.57 11.53
N GLY A 77 -0.59 8.26 11.39
CA GLY A 77 0.47 7.26 11.51
C GLY A 77 1.55 7.43 10.44
N LEU A 78 1.17 7.62 9.18
CA LEU A 78 2.13 7.85 8.09
C LEU A 78 2.83 9.21 8.22
N ASN A 79 2.13 10.25 8.70
CA ASN A 79 2.73 11.55 9.00
C ASN A 79 3.83 11.40 10.05
N ALA A 80 3.57 10.67 11.14
CA ALA A 80 4.55 10.38 12.18
C ALA A 80 5.75 9.58 11.65
N LEU A 81 5.54 8.55 10.82
CA LEU A 81 6.63 7.81 10.20
C LEU A 81 7.55 8.69 9.34
N ALA A 82 6.99 9.63 8.57
CA ALA A 82 7.78 10.57 7.79
C ALA A 82 8.52 11.58 8.68
N ASN A 83 7.88 12.06 9.75
CA ASN A 83 8.50 12.97 10.72
C ASN A 83 9.67 12.35 11.49
N HIS A 84 9.67 11.02 11.64
CA HIS A 84 10.73 10.23 12.28
C HIS A 84 11.62 9.47 11.28
N ASN A 85 11.62 9.85 9.99
CA ASN A 85 12.47 9.28 8.94
C ASN A 85 12.37 7.74 8.75
N TYR A 86 11.33 7.10 9.28
CA TYR A 86 11.00 5.70 8.96
C TYR A 86 10.46 5.59 7.53
N LEU A 87 9.73 6.61 7.09
CA LEU A 87 9.49 6.90 5.68
C LEU A 87 10.40 8.05 5.22
N PRO A 88 10.67 8.17 3.90
CA PRO A 88 11.27 9.39 3.36
C PRO A 88 10.56 10.64 3.89
N HIS A 89 11.34 11.56 4.47
CA HIS A 89 10.81 12.72 5.19
C HIS A 89 9.90 13.61 4.34
N ASN A 90 10.11 13.62 3.02
CA ASN A 90 9.30 14.34 2.06
C ASN A 90 7.87 13.80 1.90
N GLY A 91 7.53 12.67 2.53
CA GLY A 91 6.19 12.08 2.45
C GLY A 91 5.90 11.32 1.16
N PHE A 92 6.92 11.02 0.34
CA PHE A 92 6.76 10.19 -0.86
C PHE A 92 7.59 8.90 -0.73
N ALA A 93 6.91 7.76 -0.73
CA ALA A 93 7.57 6.47 -0.50
C ALA A 93 7.12 5.39 -1.50
N SER A 94 7.98 4.39 -1.68
CA SER A 94 7.66 3.18 -2.44
C SER A 94 6.85 2.20 -1.60
N VAL A 95 6.19 1.25 -2.28
CA VAL A 95 5.43 0.16 -1.63
C VAL A 95 6.27 -0.56 -0.58
N THR A 96 7.52 -0.88 -0.90
CA THR A 96 8.41 -1.59 0.03
C THR A 96 8.73 -0.76 1.27
N GLN A 97 8.94 0.55 1.12
CA GLN A 97 9.18 1.43 2.25
C GLN A 97 7.95 1.54 3.15
N PHE A 98 6.75 1.65 2.58
CA PHE A 98 5.50 1.62 3.35
C PHE A 98 5.36 0.31 4.14
N VAL A 99 5.48 -0.85 3.47
CA VAL A 99 5.36 -2.16 4.11
C VAL A 99 6.37 -2.33 5.25
N GLN A 100 7.63 -1.94 5.03
CA GLN A 100 8.68 -2.07 6.03
C GLN A 100 8.45 -1.14 7.23
N ALA A 101 8.14 0.13 6.97
CA ALA A 101 7.96 1.13 8.02
C ALA A 101 6.72 0.83 8.88
N THR A 102 5.58 0.48 8.27
CA THR A 102 4.36 0.16 9.04
C THR A 102 4.49 -1.17 9.79
N ASN A 103 5.20 -2.16 9.24
CA ASN A 103 5.48 -3.40 9.95
C ASN A 103 6.42 -3.17 11.14
N GLN A 104 7.53 -2.45 10.92
CA GLN A 104 8.53 -2.20 11.95
C GLN A 104 7.98 -1.34 13.10
N VAL A 105 7.25 -0.28 12.79
CA VAL A 105 6.84 0.71 13.80
C VAL A 105 5.47 0.41 14.39
N PHE A 106 4.53 -0.15 13.62
CA PHE A 106 3.17 -0.38 14.11
C PHE A 106 2.81 -1.86 14.26
N GLY A 107 3.70 -2.78 13.89
CA GLY A 107 3.40 -4.22 13.88
C GLY A 107 2.30 -4.59 12.87
N MET A 108 2.11 -3.77 11.82
CA MET A 108 1.18 -4.08 10.74
C MET A 108 1.65 -5.34 10.00
N GLY A 109 0.74 -6.29 9.81
CA GLY A 109 1.02 -7.52 9.07
C GLY A 109 1.50 -7.25 7.65
N LEU A 110 2.39 -8.08 7.12
CA LEU A 110 2.93 -7.90 5.76
C LEU A 110 1.85 -8.03 4.68
N ASP A 111 0.79 -8.77 4.96
CA ASP A 111 -0.40 -8.89 4.12
C ASP A 111 -1.17 -7.56 4.08
N LEU A 112 -1.54 -7.01 5.24
CA LEU A 112 -2.28 -5.75 5.34
C LEU A 112 -1.45 -4.58 4.82
N GLY A 113 -0.18 -4.49 5.23
CA GLY A 113 0.75 -3.47 4.76
C GLY A 113 0.99 -3.58 3.25
N GLY A 114 1.13 -4.79 2.72
CA GLY A 114 1.29 -5.05 1.28
C GLY A 114 0.08 -4.61 0.48
N PHE A 115 -1.12 -4.96 0.96
CA PHE A 115 -2.38 -4.57 0.37
C PHE A 115 -2.55 -3.04 0.37
N LEU A 116 -2.48 -2.38 1.53
CA LEU A 116 -2.68 -0.92 1.65
C LEU A 116 -1.63 -0.12 0.88
N ALA A 117 -0.36 -0.54 0.92
CA ALA A 117 0.70 0.15 0.20
C ALA A 117 0.54 0.01 -1.32
N THR A 118 0.05 -1.13 -1.81
CA THR A 118 -0.23 -1.34 -3.24
C THR A 118 -1.51 -0.62 -3.66
N TYR A 119 -2.54 -0.66 -2.82
CA TYR A 119 -3.78 0.08 -3.02
C TYR A 119 -3.50 1.58 -3.16
N GLY A 120 -2.70 2.15 -2.25
CA GLY A 120 -2.29 3.54 -2.36
C GLY A 120 -1.43 3.84 -3.58
N LEU A 121 -0.56 2.91 -4.02
CA LEU A 121 0.16 3.09 -5.28
C LEU A 121 -0.78 3.22 -6.48
N VAL A 122 -1.85 2.43 -6.49
CA VAL A 122 -2.80 2.35 -7.59
C VAL A 122 -3.79 3.51 -7.57
N MET A 123 -4.33 3.88 -6.41
CA MET A 123 -5.34 4.95 -6.29
C MET A 123 -4.74 6.35 -6.17
N ASP A 124 -3.57 6.46 -5.53
CA ASP A 124 -3.00 7.75 -5.12
C ASP A 124 -1.68 8.08 -5.84
N GLY A 125 -1.07 7.07 -6.47
CA GLY A 125 0.32 7.08 -6.91
C GLY A 125 0.55 7.03 -8.42
N ASN A 126 1.81 6.77 -8.78
CA ASN A 126 2.18 6.44 -10.15
C ASN A 126 2.70 5.00 -10.25
N PRO A 127 1.83 4.03 -10.63
CA PRO A 127 2.23 2.63 -10.78
C PRO A 127 3.15 2.37 -11.97
N LEU A 128 3.30 3.35 -12.88
CA LEU A 128 4.05 3.22 -14.14
C LEU A 128 5.43 3.89 -14.09
N SER A 129 5.80 4.51 -12.96
CA SER A 129 7.10 5.16 -12.78
C SER A 129 8.25 4.16 -12.62
N THR A 130 9.47 4.57 -12.98
CA THR A 130 10.71 3.83 -12.66
C THR A 130 11.02 3.79 -11.16
N ASN A 131 10.37 4.65 -10.38
CA ASN A 131 10.35 4.64 -8.93
C ASN A 131 8.88 4.68 -8.47
N PRO A 132 8.15 3.56 -8.56
CA PRO A 132 6.74 3.53 -8.23
C PRO A 132 6.55 3.80 -6.74
N GLY A 133 5.69 4.75 -6.45
CA GLY A 133 5.43 5.23 -5.10
C GLY A 133 4.26 6.20 -5.12
N TRP A 134 3.89 6.63 -3.93
CA TRP A 134 2.75 7.52 -3.72
C TRP A 134 3.01 8.45 -2.54
N SER A 135 2.26 9.56 -2.53
CA SER A 135 2.37 10.62 -1.53
C SER A 135 1.39 10.37 -0.38
N ILE A 136 1.88 10.45 0.85
CA ILE A 136 1.04 10.39 2.06
C ILE A 136 0.16 11.63 2.25
N GLY A 137 0.43 12.68 1.48
CA GLY A 137 -0.34 13.93 1.44
C GLY A 137 -0.91 14.19 0.04
N GLY A 138 -0.81 15.44 -0.41
CA GLY A 138 -1.24 15.86 -1.74
C GLY A 138 -0.26 15.53 -2.88
N PRO A 139 -0.50 16.07 -4.09
CA PRO A 139 0.35 15.84 -5.25
C PRO A 139 1.77 16.34 -5.00
N PRO A 140 2.82 15.55 -5.31
CA PRO A 140 4.19 15.98 -5.07
C PRO A 140 4.57 17.14 -5.99
N THR A 141 5.08 18.22 -5.40
CA THR A 141 5.51 19.44 -6.11
C THR A 141 6.75 19.20 -6.97
N ASN A 142 7.54 18.18 -6.66
CA ASN A 142 8.73 17.79 -7.42
C ASN A 142 8.40 16.76 -8.51
N THR A 143 8.15 17.24 -9.73
CA THR A 143 7.83 16.41 -10.92
C THR A 143 8.89 15.36 -11.27
N ALA A 144 10.12 15.45 -10.73
CA ALA A 144 11.13 14.41 -10.92
C ALA A 144 10.80 13.10 -10.17
N LEU A 145 10.03 13.16 -9.07
CA LEU A 145 9.54 11.99 -8.33
C LEU A 145 8.50 11.19 -9.12
N LEU A 146 7.82 11.86 -10.07
CA LEU A 146 6.72 11.32 -10.84
C LEU A 146 7.14 10.60 -12.13
N GLY A 147 8.43 10.65 -12.51
CA GLY A 147 8.94 10.02 -13.73
C GLY A 147 8.51 10.73 -15.03
N SER A 148 9.03 10.29 -16.17
CA SER A 148 8.82 10.95 -17.48
C SER A 148 7.47 10.67 -18.15
N LEU A 149 6.53 10.04 -17.45
CA LEU A 149 5.22 9.58 -17.98
C LEU A 149 4.03 10.44 -17.51
N THR A 150 4.26 11.51 -16.75
CA THR A 150 3.22 12.39 -16.19
C THR A 150 2.28 13.02 -17.22
N GLY A 151 2.75 13.28 -18.44
CA GLY A 151 1.93 13.86 -19.51
C GLY A 151 0.95 12.87 -20.17
N LEU A 152 1.09 11.57 -19.92
CA LEU A 152 0.23 10.52 -20.48
C LEU A 152 -0.79 9.99 -19.45
N LEU A 153 -0.56 10.20 -18.15
CA LEU A 153 -1.22 9.48 -17.05
C LEU A 153 -1.86 10.36 -15.98
N GLY A 154 -1.89 11.68 -16.17
CA GLY A 154 -2.28 12.62 -15.12
C GLY A 154 -1.21 12.78 -14.03
N THR A 155 -1.46 13.70 -13.09
CA THR A 155 -0.60 13.92 -11.92
C THR A 155 -1.13 13.08 -10.76
N PRO A 156 -0.33 12.21 -10.13
CA PRO A 156 -0.75 11.52 -8.90
C PRO A 156 -1.13 12.51 -7.82
N GLN A 157 -2.28 12.32 -7.20
CA GLN A 157 -2.85 13.28 -6.27
C GLN A 157 -2.47 12.98 -4.81
N GLY A 158 -1.89 11.81 -4.53
CA GLY A 158 -1.66 11.35 -3.16
C GLY A 158 -2.98 11.07 -2.42
N ILE A 159 -2.88 10.60 -1.17
CA ILE A 159 -4.09 10.25 -0.40
C ILE A 159 -5.01 11.47 -0.21
N SER A 160 -4.45 12.67 -0.07
CA SER A 160 -5.24 13.91 0.08
C SER A 160 -6.06 14.27 -1.17
N GLY A 161 -5.92 13.55 -2.28
CA GLY A 161 -6.64 13.80 -3.52
C GLY A 161 -7.48 12.62 -4.00
N SER A 162 -7.69 11.63 -3.15
CA SER A 162 -8.35 10.36 -3.50
C SER A 162 -9.68 10.14 -2.81
N HIS A 163 -10.39 11.23 -2.49
CA HIS A 163 -11.76 11.19 -1.97
C HIS A 163 -12.64 10.19 -2.74
N ASN A 164 -13.34 9.34 -1.99
CA ASN A 164 -14.15 8.20 -2.44
C ASN A 164 -13.40 7.11 -3.23
N LYS A 165 -12.06 7.13 -3.21
CA LYS A 165 -11.19 6.11 -3.83
C LYS A 165 -10.20 5.50 -2.86
N HIS A 166 -9.78 6.24 -1.85
CA HIS A 166 -8.98 5.75 -0.73
C HIS A 166 -9.36 6.56 0.51
N GLU A 167 -9.23 7.88 0.44
CA GLU A 167 -9.83 8.80 1.41
C GLU A 167 -11.36 8.76 1.29
N GLY A 168 -12.09 8.97 2.40
CA GLY A 168 -13.54 9.03 2.40
C GLY A 168 -14.13 9.70 3.65
N ASP A 169 -15.41 10.03 3.56
CA ASP A 169 -16.17 10.69 4.62
C ASP A 169 -16.21 9.89 5.94
N SER A 170 -16.58 10.58 7.03
CA SER A 170 -16.68 10.01 8.37
C SER A 170 -15.31 9.55 8.92
N SER A 171 -14.27 10.32 8.63
CA SER A 171 -12.94 10.16 9.22
C SER A 171 -12.93 10.52 10.72
N PRO A 172 -12.06 9.89 11.55
CA PRO A 172 -12.07 10.09 13.00
C PRO A 172 -11.86 11.55 13.42
N THR A 173 -10.91 12.25 12.80
CA THR A 173 -10.55 13.64 13.16
C THR A 173 -10.37 14.56 11.96
N ARG A 174 -10.57 14.04 10.74
CA ARG A 174 -10.54 14.83 9.51
C ARG A 174 -11.98 15.13 9.08
N GLY A 175 -12.13 16.26 8.41
CA GLY A 175 -13.42 16.73 7.92
C GLY A 175 -13.84 15.98 6.66
N ASP A 176 -15.15 15.89 6.44
CA ASP A 176 -15.69 15.43 5.16
C ASP A 176 -15.43 16.49 4.08
N LEU A 177 -15.03 16.08 2.87
CA LEU A 177 -14.57 16.98 1.81
C LEU A 177 -15.60 18.09 1.50
N TYR A 178 -16.86 17.71 1.32
CA TYR A 178 -17.93 18.64 0.95
C TYR A 178 -18.41 19.53 2.10
N GLN A 179 -18.04 19.21 3.34
CA GLN A 179 -18.36 20.01 4.52
C GLN A 179 -17.27 21.04 4.81
N TYR A 180 -15.99 20.65 4.68
CA TYR A 180 -14.84 21.45 5.10
C TYR A 180 -14.00 22.00 3.95
N GLY A 181 -14.33 21.62 2.71
CA GLY A 181 -13.55 21.96 1.51
C GLY A 181 -12.17 21.29 1.43
N ASN A 182 -11.88 20.39 2.36
CA ASN A 182 -10.72 19.51 2.36
C ASN A 182 -10.99 18.31 3.27
N ASP A 183 -10.27 17.22 3.01
CA ASP A 183 -10.45 15.93 3.67
C ASP A 183 -9.21 15.47 4.48
N TYR A 184 -8.17 16.31 4.53
CA TYR A 184 -6.87 15.95 5.08
C TYR A 184 -6.45 16.74 6.32
N THR A 185 -6.98 17.95 6.51
CA THR A 185 -6.66 18.78 7.67
C THR A 185 -7.47 18.30 8.87
N LEU A 186 -6.80 18.12 10.00
CA LEU A 186 -7.47 17.82 11.26
C LEU A 186 -8.46 18.94 11.61
N GLN A 187 -9.65 18.54 12.02
CA GLN A 187 -10.68 19.45 12.51
C GLN A 187 -10.72 19.38 14.04
N LEU A 188 -10.46 20.52 14.70
CA LEU A 188 -10.39 20.60 16.16
C LEU A 188 -11.70 20.15 16.85
N PRO A 189 -12.91 20.49 16.36
CA PRO A 189 -14.14 20.00 16.97
C PRO A 189 -14.25 18.47 16.99
N GLU A 190 -13.79 17.80 15.94
CA GLU A 190 -13.82 16.35 15.77
C GLU A 190 -12.80 15.66 16.69
N PHE A 191 -11.61 16.25 16.84
CA PHE A 191 -10.63 15.78 17.83
C PHE A 191 -11.12 16.00 19.27
N GLN A 192 -11.70 17.18 19.56
CA GLN A 192 -12.27 17.49 20.87
C GLN A 192 -13.39 16.49 21.22
N ALA A 193 -14.28 16.18 20.27
CA ALA A 193 -15.34 15.21 20.46
C ALA A 193 -14.81 13.80 20.80
N LEU A 194 -13.71 13.37 20.16
CA LEU A 194 -13.04 12.11 20.54
C LEU A 194 -12.46 12.22 21.95
N TYR A 195 -11.72 13.30 22.24
CA TYR A 195 -11.05 13.52 23.51
C TYR A 195 -12.03 13.47 24.69
N ASP A 196 -13.20 14.10 24.53
CA ASP A 196 -14.21 14.25 25.56
C ASP A 196 -14.88 12.93 25.98
N LEU A 197 -14.83 11.89 25.15
CA LEU A 197 -15.32 10.55 25.51
C LEU A 197 -14.57 9.93 26.70
N GLN A 198 -13.41 10.48 27.06
CA GLN A 198 -12.61 10.06 28.21
C GLN A 198 -12.22 11.23 29.13
N ALA A 199 -12.84 12.42 28.99
CA ALA A 199 -12.45 13.61 29.76
C ALA A 199 -12.57 13.45 31.29
N HIS A 200 -13.41 12.54 31.75
CA HIS A 200 -13.65 12.27 33.18
C HIS A 200 -13.15 10.90 33.65
N ALA A 201 -12.43 10.17 32.80
CA ALA A 201 -11.87 8.88 33.17
C ALA A 201 -10.66 9.09 34.09
N ALA A 202 -10.59 8.32 35.19
CA ALA A 202 -9.44 8.37 36.10
C ALA A 202 -8.14 7.88 35.43
N GLN A 203 -8.26 6.94 34.48
CA GLN A 203 -7.17 6.47 33.63
C GLN A 203 -7.69 6.41 32.18
N PRO A 204 -7.59 7.52 31.41
CA PRO A 204 -8.10 7.57 30.04
C PRO A 204 -7.46 6.51 29.15
N ASN A 205 -8.28 5.72 28.48
CA ASN A 205 -7.84 4.78 27.45
C ASN A 205 -8.82 4.82 26.27
N TYR A 206 -8.37 5.31 25.12
CA TYR A 206 -9.17 5.37 23.89
C TYR A 206 -9.14 4.01 23.17
N ASP A 207 -9.70 2.99 23.82
CA ASP A 207 -9.77 1.63 23.29
C ASP A 207 -10.80 1.47 22.17
N LEU A 208 -10.94 0.25 21.64
CA LEU A 208 -11.89 -0.03 20.56
C LEU A 208 -13.35 0.34 20.90
N SER A 209 -13.76 0.29 22.17
CA SER A 209 -15.12 0.67 22.57
C SER A 209 -15.33 2.17 22.48
N VAL A 210 -14.33 2.96 22.90
CA VAL A 210 -14.34 4.42 22.77
C VAL A 210 -14.27 4.83 21.30
N MET A 211 -13.40 4.18 20.52
CA MET A 211 -13.28 4.43 19.08
C MET A 211 -14.58 4.08 18.34
N LEU A 212 -15.28 3.01 18.74
CA LEU A 212 -16.57 2.64 18.19
C LEU A 212 -17.65 3.69 18.48
N GLN A 213 -17.71 4.20 19.71
CA GLN A 213 -18.62 5.29 20.07
C GLN A 213 -18.33 6.56 19.24
N HIS A 214 -17.05 6.92 19.10
CA HIS A 214 -16.65 8.07 18.29
C HIS A 214 -17.03 7.88 16.81
N ARG A 215 -16.83 6.67 16.28
CA ARG A 215 -17.24 6.31 14.92
C ARG A 215 -18.73 6.50 14.70
N MET A 216 -19.55 6.08 15.66
CA MET A 216 -20.99 6.29 15.62
C MET A 216 -21.34 7.79 15.57
N ASN A 217 -20.68 8.59 16.40
CA ASN A 217 -20.87 10.04 16.43
C ASN A 217 -20.53 10.68 15.08
N ARG A 218 -19.37 10.33 14.51
CA ARG A 218 -18.90 10.83 13.21
C ARG A 218 -19.81 10.39 12.06
N TYR A 219 -20.28 9.15 12.05
CA TYR A 219 -21.24 8.67 11.06
C TYR A 219 -22.54 9.49 11.09
N GLN A 220 -23.12 9.71 12.27
CA GLN A 220 -24.34 10.53 12.40
C GLN A 220 -24.09 11.99 12.03
N GLN A 221 -22.91 12.53 12.35
CA GLN A 221 -22.51 13.86 11.95
C GLN A 221 -22.47 13.97 10.42
N SER A 222 -21.83 13.04 9.71
CA SER A 222 -21.81 13.03 8.25
C SER A 222 -23.22 12.92 7.65
N VAL A 223 -24.07 12.04 8.19
CA VAL A 223 -25.49 11.95 7.77
C VAL A 223 -26.22 13.28 7.96
N SER A 224 -26.02 13.95 9.09
CA SER A 224 -26.81 15.15 9.46
C SER A 224 -26.25 16.47 8.96
N GLN A 225 -24.97 16.52 8.54
CA GLN A 225 -24.30 17.77 8.20
C GLN A 225 -23.71 17.80 6.78
N ASN A 226 -23.47 16.64 6.16
CA ASN A 226 -22.89 16.56 4.83
C ASN A 226 -23.94 16.08 3.81
N PRO A 227 -24.60 16.95 3.02
CA PRO A 227 -25.59 16.54 2.02
C PRO A 227 -25.01 15.65 0.90
N TYR A 228 -23.68 15.57 0.81
CA TYR A 228 -22.92 14.75 -0.14
C TYR A 228 -22.26 13.54 0.54
N PHE A 229 -22.63 13.20 1.78
CA PHE A 229 -22.06 12.06 2.49
C PHE A 229 -22.17 10.79 1.63
N TYR A 230 -21.04 10.15 1.35
CA TYR A 230 -20.98 8.88 0.65
C TYR A 230 -20.21 7.83 1.43
N TYR A 231 -20.84 6.68 1.61
CA TYR A 231 -20.33 5.53 2.34
C TYR A 231 -20.30 4.32 1.40
N GLY A 232 -19.21 4.21 0.62
CA GLY A 232 -19.11 3.26 -0.49
C GLY A 232 -18.93 1.79 -0.07
N PRO A 233 -19.11 0.83 -1.00
CA PRO A 233 -18.96 -0.59 -0.73
C PRO A 233 -17.61 -0.98 -0.13
N PHE A 234 -16.50 -0.38 -0.58
CA PHE A 234 -15.17 -0.63 -0.02
C PHE A 234 -14.68 0.48 0.92
N THR A 235 -14.77 1.75 0.49
CA THR A 235 -14.31 2.90 1.29
C THR A 235 -15.12 3.07 2.58
N GLY A 236 -16.43 2.89 2.52
CA GLY A 236 -17.30 2.93 3.68
C GLY A 236 -17.16 1.69 4.57
N THR A 237 -17.34 0.49 4.01
CA THR A 237 -17.41 -0.72 4.85
C THR A 237 -16.07 -1.24 5.35
N GLN A 238 -14.95 -0.90 4.68
CA GLN A 238 -13.62 -1.38 5.06
C GLN A 238 -12.66 -0.27 5.47
N ILE A 239 -12.47 0.75 4.63
CA ILE A 239 -11.48 1.80 4.94
C ILE A 239 -11.91 2.65 6.13
N SER A 240 -13.15 3.14 6.16
CA SER A 240 -13.68 3.94 7.28
C SER A 240 -13.47 3.23 8.62
N PRO A 241 -13.98 2.00 8.90
CA PRO A 241 -13.77 1.36 10.19
C PRO A 241 -12.30 1.05 10.48
N ALA A 242 -11.48 0.71 9.47
CA ALA A 242 -10.05 0.52 9.65
C ALA A 242 -9.36 1.75 10.24
N THR A 243 -9.75 2.97 9.82
CA THR A 243 -9.17 4.20 10.40
C THR A 243 -9.43 4.36 11.90
N TYR A 244 -10.54 3.84 12.42
CA TYR A 244 -10.86 3.88 13.85
C TYR A 244 -10.13 2.78 14.62
N THR A 245 -10.06 1.57 14.07
CA THR A 245 -9.35 0.46 14.73
C THR A 245 -7.85 0.73 14.79
N PHE A 246 -7.27 1.30 13.73
CA PHE A 246 -5.85 1.64 13.64
C PHE A 246 -5.41 2.64 14.71
N VAL A 247 -6.25 3.60 15.08
CA VAL A 247 -5.92 4.57 16.15
C VAL A 247 -5.59 3.82 17.44
N TYR A 248 -6.47 2.95 17.91
CA TYR A 248 -6.15 2.16 19.11
C TYR A 248 -5.04 1.14 18.83
N ARG A 249 -5.17 0.32 17.79
CA ARG A 249 -4.30 -0.84 17.56
C ARG A 249 -2.84 -0.46 17.35
N PHE A 250 -2.60 0.61 16.61
CA PHE A 250 -1.26 1.06 16.22
C PHE A 250 -0.71 2.23 17.02
N MET A 251 -1.53 3.02 17.72
CA MET A 251 -1.03 4.19 18.46
C MET A 251 -0.99 3.97 19.96
N SER A 252 -1.70 2.97 20.50
CA SER A 252 -1.58 2.62 21.93
C SER A 252 -0.19 2.08 22.27
N ASN A 253 0.38 2.56 23.37
CA ASN A 253 1.70 2.16 23.84
C ASN A 253 1.61 0.81 24.57
N LYS A 254 2.43 -0.18 24.20
CA LYS A 254 2.41 -1.51 24.83
C LYS A 254 3.31 -1.56 26.08
N SER A 255 2.92 -2.36 27.07
CA SER A 255 3.75 -2.63 28.24
C SER A 255 3.53 -4.06 28.76
N ALA A 256 4.29 -4.46 29.78
CA ALA A 256 4.09 -5.75 30.44
C ALA A 256 2.70 -5.84 31.12
N GLU A 257 2.23 -4.72 31.68
CA GLU A 257 0.94 -4.61 32.37
C GLU A 257 -0.23 -4.46 31.38
N ALA A 258 0.02 -3.89 30.20
CA ALA A 258 -0.97 -3.74 29.14
C ALA A 258 -0.39 -4.14 27.76
N PRO A 259 -0.27 -5.46 27.48
CA PRO A 259 0.31 -5.93 26.21
C PRO A 259 -0.52 -5.57 24.97
N GLU A 260 -1.83 -5.39 25.12
CA GLU A 260 -2.74 -4.87 24.07
C GLU A 260 -2.58 -3.35 23.86
N GLY A 261 -2.00 -2.66 24.83
CA GLY A 261 -1.65 -1.25 24.81
C GLY A 261 -2.64 -0.34 25.52
N ILE A 262 -2.13 0.82 25.97
CA ILE A 262 -2.94 1.92 26.48
C ILE A 262 -2.76 3.12 25.53
N LEU A 263 -3.87 3.61 24.97
CA LEU A 263 -3.91 4.88 24.25
C LEU A 263 -4.41 5.95 25.21
N ASN A 264 -3.49 6.60 25.92
CA ASN A 264 -3.84 7.70 26.82
C ASN A 264 -3.94 9.04 26.07
N GLN A 265 -4.33 10.10 26.78
CA GLN A 265 -4.50 11.44 26.23
C GLN A 265 -3.22 12.03 25.65
N GLU A 266 -2.06 11.81 26.28
CA GLU A 266 -0.76 12.30 25.80
C GLU A 266 -0.37 11.65 24.48
N VAL A 267 -0.48 10.33 24.39
CA VAL A 267 -0.17 9.56 23.18
C VAL A 267 -1.14 9.92 22.06
N LEU A 268 -2.44 10.06 22.37
CA LEU A 268 -3.44 10.52 21.40
C LEU A 268 -3.09 11.90 20.85
N LYS A 269 -2.81 12.88 21.71
CA LYS A 269 -2.39 14.23 21.28
C LYS A 269 -1.14 14.19 20.41
N SER A 270 -0.13 13.38 20.79
CA SER A 270 1.13 13.22 20.04
C SER A 270 0.91 12.73 18.62
N PHE A 271 0.17 11.64 18.42
CA PHE A 271 -0.06 11.09 17.08
C PHE A 271 -0.96 11.97 16.21
N PHE A 272 -1.75 12.88 16.79
CA PHE A 272 -2.60 13.81 16.05
C PHE A 272 -2.02 15.24 15.95
N GLY A 273 -0.81 15.49 16.47
CA GLY A 273 -0.16 16.80 16.39
C GLY A 273 -0.89 17.88 17.19
N ILE A 274 -1.54 17.51 18.30
CA ILE A 274 -2.31 18.41 19.16
C ILE A 274 -1.47 18.84 20.36
N THR A 275 -1.55 20.13 20.70
CA THR A 275 -1.00 20.70 21.94
C THR A 275 -2.07 21.50 22.69
N GLY A 276 -1.80 21.84 23.96
CA GLY A 276 -2.72 22.59 24.81
C GLY A 276 -3.66 21.67 25.61
N GLU A 277 -4.64 22.30 26.26
CA GLU A 277 -5.59 21.64 27.16
C GLU A 277 -6.99 21.56 26.54
N SER A 278 -7.82 20.66 27.06
CA SER A 278 -9.20 20.49 26.61
C SER A 278 -9.97 21.82 26.60
N GLY A 279 -10.68 22.10 25.51
CA GLY A 279 -11.36 23.39 25.27
C GLY A 279 -10.45 24.50 24.72
N SER A 280 -9.14 24.28 24.61
CA SER A 280 -8.15 25.24 24.10
C SER A 280 -7.07 24.59 23.22
N PHE A 281 -7.38 23.42 22.64
CA PHE A 281 -6.44 22.68 21.81
C PHE A 281 -5.97 23.48 20.59
N VAL A 282 -4.70 23.27 20.26
CA VAL A 282 -4.05 23.81 19.06
C VAL A 282 -3.60 22.64 18.20
N TYR A 283 -4.04 22.63 16.95
CA TYR A 283 -3.51 21.71 15.94
C TYR A 283 -2.25 22.29 15.33
N ASN A 284 -1.18 21.49 15.30
CA ASN A 284 0.10 21.82 14.68
C ASN A 284 0.25 20.96 13.42
N PRO A 285 -0.07 21.50 12.23
CA PRO A 285 -0.06 20.72 10.99
C PRO A 285 1.29 20.04 10.75
N GLY A 286 1.28 18.73 10.61
CA GLY A 286 2.48 17.94 10.33
C GLY A 286 3.36 17.64 11.55
N TYR A 287 2.91 17.91 12.78
CA TYR A 287 3.67 17.63 14.02
C TYR A 287 3.30 16.30 14.68
N GLU A 288 2.66 15.38 13.94
CA GLU A 288 2.38 14.02 14.42
C GLU A 288 3.68 13.31 14.80
N GLN A 289 3.73 12.76 16.01
CA GLN A 289 4.96 12.21 16.60
C GLN A 289 4.72 10.83 17.22
N ILE A 290 5.73 9.97 17.07
CA ILE A 290 5.84 8.74 17.85
C ILE A 290 6.40 9.16 19.21
N PRO A 291 5.70 8.90 20.33
CA PRO A 291 6.17 9.29 21.65
C PRO A 291 7.53 8.65 22.00
N SER A 292 8.29 9.29 22.87
CA SER A 292 9.45 8.65 23.50
C SER A 292 9.02 7.48 24.40
N ASN A 293 9.84 6.44 24.51
CA ASN A 293 9.53 5.24 25.32
C ASN A 293 8.20 4.59 24.89
N TRP A 294 8.00 4.51 23.57
CA TRP A 294 6.83 3.92 22.95
C TRP A 294 7.16 2.55 22.36
N TYR A 295 6.33 1.57 22.67
CA TYR A 295 6.51 0.18 22.31
C TYR A 295 5.41 -0.24 21.33
N THR A 296 5.82 -0.86 20.23
CA THR A 296 4.94 -1.35 19.17
C THR A 296 4.26 -2.67 19.55
N ARG A 297 3.40 -3.18 18.67
CA ARG A 297 2.73 -4.48 18.82
C ARG A 297 3.73 -5.63 18.90
N ALA A 298 3.39 -6.70 19.61
CA ALA A 298 4.25 -7.88 19.73
C ALA A 298 4.54 -8.52 18.36
N VAL A 299 5.76 -9.01 18.17
CA VAL A 299 6.27 -9.50 16.87
C VAL A 299 5.49 -10.74 16.38
N ASP A 300 5.05 -11.59 17.30
CA ASP A 300 4.25 -12.78 17.04
C ASP A 300 2.74 -12.52 16.93
N ASP A 301 2.34 -11.26 17.16
CA ASP A 301 0.99 -10.77 17.03
C ASP A 301 1.00 -9.63 16.00
N ALA A 302 1.19 -9.94 14.73
CA ALA A 302 1.12 -8.95 13.64
C ALA A 302 -0.34 -8.65 13.26
N TYR A 303 -0.68 -7.37 13.02
CA TYR A 303 -2.07 -6.97 12.71
C TYR A 303 -2.37 -7.21 11.22
N THR A 304 -2.92 -8.38 10.92
CA THR A 304 -3.15 -8.89 9.56
C THR A 304 -4.52 -8.49 9.02
N ILE A 305 -4.81 -8.80 7.75
CA ILE A 305 -6.14 -8.58 7.16
C ILE A 305 -7.21 -9.36 7.93
N PRO A 306 -7.07 -10.67 8.23
CA PRO A 306 -8.05 -11.37 9.07
C PRO A 306 -8.28 -10.73 10.44
N PHE A 307 -7.23 -10.15 11.04
CA PHE A 307 -7.36 -9.42 12.30
C PHE A 307 -8.21 -8.16 12.12
N LEU A 308 -7.94 -7.37 11.07
CA LEU A 308 -8.72 -6.20 10.72
C LEU A 308 -10.21 -6.55 10.54
N GLU A 309 -10.52 -7.57 9.75
CA GLU A 309 -11.91 -7.99 9.51
C GLU A 309 -12.62 -8.41 10.80
N THR A 310 -11.88 -9.06 11.72
CA THR A 310 -12.40 -9.41 13.04
C THR A 310 -12.81 -8.16 13.84
N ASP A 311 -12.00 -7.11 13.83
CA ASP A 311 -12.35 -5.84 14.50
C ASP A 311 -13.52 -5.14 13.78
N ILE A 312 -13.55 -5.13 12.44
CA ILE A 312 -14.64 -4.53 11.65
C ILE A 312 -15.97 -5.23 11.93
N LEU A 313 -15.99 -6.56 11.93
CA LEU A 313 -17.19 -7.34 12.26
C LEU A 313 -17.66 -7.08 13.70
N SER A 314 -16.74 -6.87 14.64
CA SER A 314 -17.11 -6.51 16.01
C SER A 314 -17.82 -5.16 16.10
N PHE A 315 -17.39 -4.17 15.31
CA PHE A 315 -18.06 -2.86 15.23
C PHE A 315 -19.45 -2.98 14.59
N ALA A 316 -19.55 -3.77 13.53
CA ALA A 316 -20.80 -4.01 12.82
C ALA A 316 -21.84 -4.79 13.63
N GLN A 317 -21.40 -5.67 14.53
CA GLN A 317 -22.30 -6.39 15.43
C GLN A 317 -23.03 -5.47 16.41
N GLU A 318 -22.34 -4.45 16.92
CA GLU A 318 -22.94 -3.45 17.80
C GLU A 318 -23.81 -2.46 17.01
N PHE A 319 -23.37 -2.08 15.82
CA PHE A 319 -24.01 -1.08 14.98
C PHE A 319 -24.17 -1.57 13.53
N PRO A 320 -25.25 -2.32 13.21
CA PRO A 320 -25.45 -2.96 11.91
C PRO A 320 -25.51 -2.00 10.72
N GLN A 321 -25.85 -0.73 10.93
CA GLN A 321 -25.86 0.30 9.88
C GLN A 321 -24.50 0.46 9.19
N PHE A 322 -23.40 0.09 9.85
CA PHE A 322 -22.06 0.15 9.28
C PHE A 322 -21.80 -0.86 8.16
N LEU A 323 -22.64 -1.88 8.04
CA LEU A 323 -22.54 -2.92 7.01
C LEU A 323 -23.14 -2.51 5.68
N VAL A 324 -23.94 -1.44 5.67
CA VAL A 324 -24.79 -1.08 4.53
C VAL A 324 -24.19 0.13 3.83
N PRO A 325 -23.62 -0.04 2.63
CA PRO A 325 -23.21 1.08 1.78
C PRO A 325 -24.38 2.01 1.48
N GLY A 326 -24.12 3.29 1.28
CA GLY A 326 -25.16 4.28 1.00
C GLY A 326 -24.62 5.69 0.98
N GLY A 327 -25.53 6.66 1.06
CA GLY A 327 -25.15 8.05 1.15
C GLY A 327 -26.36 8.97 1.22
N ASN A 328 -26.11 10.25 1.51
CA ASN A 328 -27.11 11.29 1.37
C ASN A 328 -27.40 11.56 -0.11
N THR A 329 -28.63 11.98 -0.40
CA THR A 329 -29.18 12.16 -1.76
C THR A 329 -29.24 13.65 -2.17
N GLY A 330 -28.31 14.46 -1.66
CA GLY A 330 -28.20 15.90 -1.98
C GLY A 330 -28.78 16.84 -0.93
N THR A 331 -29.33 16.29 0.15
CA THR A 331 -29.72 17.04 1.35
C THR A 331 -29.23 16.34 2.60
N THR A 332 -29.04 17.07 3.69
CA THR A 332 -28.70 16.47 4.99
C THR A 332 -29.85 15.60 5.52
N ASN A 333 -29.54 14.57 6.28
CA ASN A 333 -30.51 13.62 6.84
C ASN A 333 -31.33 12.87 5.76
N SER A 334 -30.73 12.59 4.60
CA SER A 334 -31.38 11.90 3.48
C SER A 334 -30.70 10.57 3.14
N PHE A 335 -30.03 9.98 4.13
CA PHE A 335 -29.20 8.79 3.93
C PHE A 335 -30.07 7.67 3.38
N THR A 336 -29.74 7.23 2.17
CA THR A 336 -30.45 6.18 1.47
C THR A 336 -29.50 5.00 1.29
N PRO A 337 -29.76 3.83 1.92
CA PRO A 337 -28.92 2.66 1.76
C PRO A 337 -28.98 2.12 0.32
N ILE A 338 -27.87 1.57 -0.15
CA ILE A 338 -27.81 0.85 -1.42
C ILE A 338 -28.58 -0.47 -1.28
N ASN A 339 -29.34 -0.84 -2.31
CA ASN A 339 -29.98 -2.15 -2.34
C ASN A 339 -28.95 -3.21 -2.76
N ILE A 340 -28.36 -3.87 -1.78
CA ILE A 340 -27.26 -4.84 -1.96
C ILE A 340 -27.70 -6.04 -2.79
N THR A 341 -28.94 -6.51 -2.61
CA THR A 341 -29.51 -7.59 -3.42
C THR A 341 -29.54 -7.21 -4.89
N ALA A 342 -30.06 -6.02 -5.21
CA ALA A 342 -30.06 -5.52 -6.58
C ALA A 342 -28.63 -5.24 -7.08
N LEU A 343 -27.75 -4.72 -6.21
CA LEU A 343 -26.39 -4.31 -6.56
C LEU A 343 -25.57 -5.51 -7.05
N THR A 344 -25.79 -6.66 -6.41
CA THR A 344 -25.01 -7.87 -6.59
C THR A 344 -25.71 -8.94 -7.43
N GLY A 345 -26.89 -8.63 -7.98
CA GLY A 345 -27.71 -9.61 -8.71
C GLY A 345 -28.19 -10.77 -7.84
N GLY A 346 -28.36 -10.53 -6.53
CA GLY A 346 -28.85 -11.51 -5.56
C GLY A 346 -27.76 -12.37 -4.89
N VAL A 347 -26.47 -12.17 -5.20
CA VAL A 347 -25.37 -12.92 -4.57
C VAL A 347 -25.26 -12.59 -3.07
N TYR A 348 -25.41 -11.31 -2.71
CA TYR A 348 -25.41 -10.84 -1.33
C TYR A 348 -26.67 -10.04 -1.01
N ASN A 349 -27.07 -10.02 0.26
CA ASN A 349 -28.11 -9.15 0.79
C ASN A 349 -27.72 -8.69 2.20
N ALA A 350 -28.49 -7.74 2.76
CA ALA A 350 -28.20 -7.16 4.07
C ALA A 350 -28.08 -8.22 5.20
N GLN A 351 -28.86 -9.30 5.12
CA GLN A 351 -28.86 -10.38 6.10
C GLN A 351 -27.67 -11.34 5.95
N THR A 352 -27.23 -11.62 4.72
CA THR A 352 -26.14 -12.57 4.46
C THR A 352 -24.75 -11.95 4.61
N LEU A 353 -24.62 -10.62 4.58
CA LEU A 353 -23.32 -9.95 4.70
C LEU A 353 -22.59 -10.25 6.01
N THR A 354 -23.31 -10.45 7.11
CA THR A 354 -22.72 -10.77 8.42
C THR A 354 -22.31 -12.23 8.57
N GLN A 355 -22.63 -13.08 7.58
CA GLN A 355 -22.39 -14.52 7.66
C GLN A 355 -21.00 -14.86 7.12
N GLY A 356 -20.17 -15.47 7.96
CA GLY A 356 -18.82 -15.89 7.57
C GLY A 356 -18.00 -14.73 7.00
N ASN A 357 -17.39 -14.96 5.83
CA ASN A 357 -16.55 -13.97 5.16
C ASN A 357 -17.33 -13.08 4.17
N ASN A 358 -18.67 -13.09 4.19
CA ASN A 358 -19.46 -12.46 3.13
C ASN A 358 -19.25 -10.95 3.02
N LEU A 359 -19.12 -10.22 4.13
CA LEU A 359 -18.82 -8.78 4.12
C LEU A 359 -17.49 -8.51 3.41
N GLN A 360 -16.45 -9.27 3.77
CA GLN A 360 -15.14 -9.17 3.15
C GLN A 360 -15.21 -9.53 1.66
N CYS A 361 -15.83 -10.65 1.33
CA CYS A 361 -16.01 -11.06 -0.06
C CYS A 361 -16.79 -10.04 -0.89
N PHE A 362 -17.83 -9.43 -0.33
CA PHE A 362 -18.59 -8.37 -0.97
C PHE A 362 -17.71 -7.14 -1.20
N ALA A 363 -17.04 -6.62 -0.16
CA ALA A 363 -16.28 -5.38 -0.26
C ALA A 363 -15.09 -5.49 -1.23
N TYR A 364 -14.32 -6.60 -1.17
CA TYR A 364 -13.16 -6.79 -2.04
C TYR A 364 -13.55 -7.13 -3.49
N GLN A 365 -14.62 -7.89 -3.72
CA GLN A 365 -15.15 -8.08 -5.08
C GLN A 365 -15.77 -6.79 -5.61
N ALA A 366 -16.41 -5.97 -4.76
CA ALA A 366 -16.93 -4.68 -5.17
C ALA A 366 -15.81 -3.74 -5.61
N LEU A 367 -14.74 -3.66 -4.83
CA LEU A 367 -13.54 -2.94 -5.22
C LEU A 367 -13.00 -3.46 -6.56
N GLN A 368 -12.94 -4.78 -6.77
CA GLN A 368 -12.48 -5.37 -8.03
C GLN A 368 -13.32 -4.91 -9.24
N GLN A 369 -14.65 -4.89 -9.09
CA GLN A 369 -15.58 -4.53 -10.16
C GLN A 369 -15.63 -3.02 -10.43
N GLU A 370 -15.43 -2.19 -9.41
CA GLU A 370 -15.42 -0.72 -9.54
C GLU A 370 -14.06 -0.17 -10.02
N SER A 371 -12.97 -0.89 -9.74
CA SER A 371 -11.60 -0.49 -10.07
C SER A 371 -11.40 -0.02 -11.51
N PRO A 372 -11.91 -0.69 -12.57
CA PRO A 372 -11.71 -0.22 -13.93
C PRO A 372 -12.24 1.19 -14.18
N ASP A 373 -13.39 1.55 -13.59
CA ASP A 373 -14.00 2.86 -13.80
C ASP A 373 -13.32 3.94 -12.93
N MET A 374 -12.94 3.62 -11.68
CA MET A 374 -12.09 4.47 -10.86
C MET A 374 -10.76 4.79 -11.57
N LEU A 375 -10.13 3.77 -12.15
CA LEU A 375 -8.83 3.88 -12.81
C LEU A 375 -8.91 4.61 -14.15
N LYS A 376 -10.00 4.49 -14.93
CA LYS A 376 -10.17 5.31 -16.14
C LYS A 376 -10.27 6.80 -15.82
N GLY A 377 -10.76 7.16 -14.64
CA GLY A 377 -10.76 8.53 -14.14
C GLY A 377 -9.35 9.04 -13.79
N LEU A 378 -8.38 8.15 -13.59
CA LEU A 378 -7.01 8.46 -13.18
C LEU A 378 -5.98 8.27 -14.30
N PHE A 379 -6.14 7.24 -15.13
CA PHE A 379 -5.17 6.77 -16.12
C PHE A 379 -5.81 6.55 -17.48
N SER A 380 -5.09 6.88 -18.56
CA SER A 380 -5.53 6.57 -19.93
C SER A 380 -5.39 5.09 -20.29
N ASP A 381 -4.46 4.38 -19.65
CA ASP A 381 -4.26 2.94 -19.75
C ASP A 381 -4.29 2.34 -18.34
N ILE A 382 -5.25 1.45 -18.12
CA ILE A 382 -5.51 0.86 -16.81
C ILE A 382 -4.92 -0.55 -16.64
N THR A 383 -4.31 -1.15 -17.66
CA THR A 383 -3.96 -2.58 -17.65
C THR A 383 -3.00 -2.94 -16.51
N ILE A 384 -1.93 -2.17 -16.33
CA ILE A 384 -0.95 -2.39 -15.26
C ILE A 384 -1.52 -2.05 -13.87
N PRO A 385 -2.10 -0.86 -13.61
CA PRO A 385 -2.68 -0.56 -12.29
C PRO A 385 -3.79 -1.54 -11.91
N LEU A 386 -4.66 -1.91 -12.84
CA LEU A 386 -5.71 -2.91 -12.61
C LEU A 386 -5.10 -4.28 -12.31
N GLY A 387 -4.06 -4.71 -13.02
CA GLY A 387 -3.37 -5.97 -12.77
C GLY A 387 -2.70 -6.04 -11.38
N LEU A 388 -2.05 -4.95 -10.93
CA LEU A 388 -1.46 -4.85 -9.60
C LEU A 388 -2.51 -5.01 -8.50
N LEU A 389 -3.61 -4.25 -8.63
CA LEU A 389 -4.71 -4.29 -7.66
C LEU A 389 -5.45 -5.62 -7.68
N THR A 390 -5.75 -6.15 -8.87
CA THR A 390 -6.40 -7.46 -9.04
C THR A 390 -5.58 -8.57 -8.39
N THR A 391 -4.25 -8.52 -8.48
CA THR A 391 -3.38 -9.51 -7.82
C THR A 391 -3.58 -9.48 -6.31
N GLN A 392 -3.53 -8.28 -5.70
CA GLN A 392 -3.72 -8.14 -4.25
C GLN A 392 -5.11 -8.58 -3.80
N ILE A 393 -6.16 -8.18 -4.53
CA ILE A 393 -7.53 -8.60 -4.24
C ILE A 393 -7.66 -10.13 -4.34
N THR A 394 -7.09 -10.73 -5.39
CA THR A 394 -7.11 -12.19 -5.60
C THR A 394 -6.44 -12.93 -4.43
N ASP A 395 -5.30 -12.42 -3.95
CA ASP A 395 -4.60 -12.99 -2.80
C ASP A 395 -5.46 -12.95 -1.52
N VAL A 396 -6.23 -11.87 -1.33
CA VAL A 396 -7.16 -11.72 -0.19
C VAL A 396 -8.33 -12.71 -0.33
N ILE A 397 -9.03 -12.70 -1.46
CA ILE A 397 -10.27 -13.49 -1.63
C ILE A 397 -10.02 -14.98 -1.88
N GLY A 398 -8.84 -15.34 -2.40
CA GLY A 398 -8.51 -16.72 -2.78
C GLY A 398 -8.58 -17.73 -1.63
N ASN A 399 -8.48 -17.26 -0.39
CA ASN A 399 -8.55 -18.09 0.82
C ASN A 399 -9.90 -18.01 1.55
N LEU A 400 -10.85 -17.21 1.07
CA LEU A 400 -12.11 -16.91 1.79
C LEU A 400 -13.31 -17.74 1.35
N GLY A 401 -13.21 -18.46 0.22
CA GLY A 401 -14.33 -19.24 -0.35
C GLY A 401 -15.50 -18.37 -0.83
N CYS A 402 -15.20 -17.19 -1.35
CA CYS A 402 -16.22 -16.19 -1.70
C CYS A 402 -17.20 -16.67 -2.79
N PRO A 403 -18.52 -16.48 -2.60
CA PRO A 403 -19.48 -16.52 -3.70
C PRO A 403 -19.05 -15.55 -4.82
N GLN A 404 -18.97 -16.05 -6.05
CA GLN A 404 -18.47 -15.24 -7.17
C GLN A 404 -19.50 -14.16 -7.55
N LEU A 405 -19.08 -12.90 -7.45
CA LEU A 405 -19.84 -11.75 -7.91
C LEU A 405 -19.59 -11.55 -9.41
N GLN A 406 -20.65 -11.70 -10.23
CA GLN A 406 -20.54 -11.58 -11.69
C GLN A 406 -20.40 -10.13 -12.16
N SER A 407 -21.13 -9.22 -11.53
CA SER A 407 -21.12 -7.78 -11.85
C SER A 407 -21.68 -6.97 -10.70
N ILE A 408 -21.35 -5.68 -10.67
CA ILE A 408 -22.03 -4.67 -9.85
C ILE A 408 -22.88 -3.75 -10.71
N ASP A 409 -24.11 -3.51 -10.27
CA ASP A 409 -24.98 -2.51 -10.86
C ASP A 409 -24.59 -1.08 -10.42
N ASN A 410 -23.61 -0.51 -11.12
CA ASN A 410 -23.12 0.85 -10.85
C ASN A 410 -24.22 1.94 -11.00
N SER A 411 -25.37 1.64 -11.61
CA SER A 411 -26.45 2.64 -11.75
C SER A 411 -27.01 3.07 -10.40
N GLN A 412 -26.95 2.21 -9.39
CA GLN A 412 -27.39 2.53 -8.03
C GLN A 412 -26.56 3.63 -7.37
N PHE A 413 -25.33 3.87 -7.80
CA PHE A 413 -24.50 4.93 -7.25
C PHE A 413 -24.90 6.33 -7.74
N SER A 414 -25.64 6.42 -8.84
CA SER A 414 -26.00 7.69 -9.48
C SER A 414 -26.91 8.58 -8.62
N GLN A 415 -27.62 8.01 -7.65
CA GLN A 415 -28.46 8.74 -6.70
C GLN A 415 -27.65 9.51 -5.65
N TYR A 416 -26.36 9.20 -5.48
CA TYR A 416 -25.50 9.85 -4.49
C TYR A 416 -24.68 10.95 -5.17
N PRO A 417 -24.95 12.23 -4.89
CA PRO A 417 -24.17 13.31 -5.46
C PRO A 417 -22.72 13.29 -4.97
N GLY A 418 -22.43 12.79 -3.76
CA GLY A 418 -21.06 12.61 -3.26
C GLY A 418 -20.20 11.66 -4.09
N TYR A 419 -20.82 10.65 -4.72
CA TYR A 419 -20.16 9.72 -5.64
C TYR A 419 -19.89 10.33 -7.02
N SER A 420 -20.83 11.15 -7.50
CA SER A 420 -20.89 11.61 -8.89
C SER A 420 -20.35 13.02 -9.13
N GLN A 421 -20.21 13.85 -8.09
CA GLN A 421 -19.66 15.19 -8.22
C GLN A 421 -18.13 15.21 -8.14
N SER A 422 -17.52 16.11 -8.92
CA SER A 422 -16.11 16.46 -8.82
C SER A 422 -15.99 17.71 -7.96
N TYR A 423 -15.09 17.69 -6.98
CA TYR A 423 -14.72 18.88 -6.21
C TYR A 423 -13.40 19.43 -6.74
N ASP A 424 -13.12 20.72 -6.53
CA ASP A 424 -11.97 21.48 -7.07
C ASP A 424 -10.63 20.69 -7.04
N GLY A 425 -10.21 20.12 -8.18
CA GLY A 425 -9.00 19.29 -8.30
C GLY A 425 -9.13 17.80 -7.98
N HIS A 426 -10.28 17.33 -7.50
CA HIS A 426 -10.62 15.93 -7.24
C HIS A 426 -11.54 15.37 -8.34
N PRO A 427 -11.04 14.53 -9.26
CA PRO A 427 -11.86 13.99 -10.34
C PRO A 427 -12.91 13.01 -9.78
N ALA A 428 -14.20 13.24 -10.09
CA ALA A 428 -15.31 12.36 -9.77
C ALA A 428 -15.11 10.94 -10.33
N ASN A 429 -15.79 9.95 -9.76
CA ASN A 429 -15.94 8.66 -10.44
C ASN A 429 -16.81 8.87 -11.70
N PRO A 430 -16.36 8.45 -12.90
CA PRO A 430 -17.08 8.77 -14.13
C PRO A 430 -18.43 8.03 -14.17
N PRO A 431 -19.58 8.72 -14.34
CA PRO A 431 -20.84 8.04 -14.60
C PRO A 431 -20.83 7.44 -16.01
N LYS A 432 -21.33 6.20 -16.17
CA LYS A 432 -21.69 5.69 -17.50
C LYS A 432 -22.84 6.52 -18.06
N GLN A 433 -22.77 6.85 -19.36
CA GLN A 433 -23.83 7.52 -20.10
C GLN A 433 -25.11 6.65 -20.13
N GLY A 434 -25.96 6.81 -19.12
CA GLY A 434 -27.39 6.53 -19.16
C GLY A 434 -28.14 7.86 -19.37
N LYS A 435 -29.24 7.83 -20.12
CA LYS A 435 -29.99 9.00 -20.61
C LYS A 435 -30.13 10.12 -19.57
N LYS A 436 -29.81 11.36 -20.00
CA LYS A 436 -29.98 12.61 -19.25
C LYS A 436 -31.35 12.66 -18.56
N ALA A 437 -31.36 12.73 -17.24
CA ALA A 437 -32.47 13.32 -16.51
C ALA A 437 -32.47 14.83 -16.78
N ALA A 438 -33.65 15.38 -17.06
CA ALA A 438 -33.83 16.78 -17.42
C ALA A 438 -33.40 17.73 -16.28
N PRO A 439 -32.88 18.94 -16.59
CA PRO A 439 -32.56 19.93 -15.58
C PRO A 439 -33.84 20.39 -14.84
N ALA A 440 -33.78 20.40 -13.51
CA ALA A 440 -34.83 20.97 -12.68
C ALA A 440 -34.93 22.50 -12.89
N PRO A 441 -36.15 23.07 -12.89
CA PRO A 441 -36.36 24.49 -13.06
C PRO A 441 -36.04 25.23 -11.75
N PHE A 442 -35.60 26.48 -11.90
CA PHE A 442 -35.38 27.52 -10.89
C PHE A 442 -33.92 27.79 -10.46
N PRO A 443 -33.44 29.04 -10.67
CA PRO A 443 -32.13 29.49 -10.21
C PRO A 443 -32.22 29.92 -8.74
N GLN A 444 -31.46 29.26 -7.85
CA GLN A 444 -31.25 29.79 -6.51
C GLN A 444 -30.23 30.93 -6.54
N SER A 445 -30.72 32.11 -6.15
CA SER A 445 -29.95 33.32 -5.96
C SER A 445 -29.31 33.38 -4.56
N LYS A 446 -28.11 33.97 -4.52
CA LYS A 446 -27.56 34.93 -3.52
C LYS A 446 -26.38 34.51 -2.62
N ALA A 447 -25.44 35.47 -2.60
CA ALA A 447 -24.74 36.05 -1.45
C ALA A 447 -23.41 35.41 -0.98
N GLY A 448 -22.33 36.17 -1.21
CA GLY A 448 -21.07 36.03 -0.49
C GLY A 448 -20.48 37.42 -0.21
N ALA A 449 -20.80 37.99 0.95
CA ALA A 449 -20.15 39.18 1.47
C ALA A 449 -18.77 38.81 2.04
N THR A 450 -17.73 39.53 1.63
CA THR A 450 -16.34 39.34 2.05
C THR A 450 -16.12 39.87 3.47
N LYS A 451 -15.74 39.00 4.41
CA LYS A 451 -15.18 39.40 5.72
C LYS A 451 -13.68 39.71 5.57
N LYS A 452 -13.28 40.97 5.77
CA LYS A 452 -11.88 41.40 5.88
C LYS A 452 -11.31 41.01 7.25
N THR A 453 -10.24 40.22 7.27
CA THR A 453 -9.38 40.01 8.46
C THR A 453 -8.49 41.23 8.71
N ALA A 454 -8.27 41.56 9.99
CA ALA A 454 -7.48 42.72 10.42
C ALA A 454 -6.01 42.61 9.98
N LYS A 455 -5.45 43.67 9.38
CA LYS A 455 -4.04 43.75 8.95
C LYS A 455 -3.19 44.35 10.07
N ASN A 456 -2.13 43.63 10.48
CA ASN A 456 -1.10 44.16 11.37
C ASN A 456 -0.24 45.20 10.61
N PRO A 457 -0.12 46.46 11.10
CA PRO A 457 0.60 47.54 10.40
C PRO A 457 2.11 47.35 10.31
N LEU A 458 2.69 46.41 11.08
CA LEU A 458 4.13 46.10 11.04
C LEU A 458 4.51 45.08 9.95
N ILE A 459 3.53 44.42 9.32
CA ILE A 459 3.76 43.37 8.33
C ILE A 459 3.52 43.95 6.93
N GLU A 460 4.58 44.32 6.23
CA GLU A 460 4.53 44.72 4.82
C GLU A 460 4.94 43.58 3.88
N LYS A 461 4.23 43.43 2.76
CA LYS A 461 4.63 42.50 1.70
C LYS A 461 5.84 43.09 0.97
N ARG A 462 6.98 42.40 1.02
CA ARG A 462 8.19 42.70 0.23
C ARG A 462 8.39 41.64 -0.87
N PRO A 463 7.56 41.64 -1.94
CA PRO A 463 7.70 40.66 -3.01
C PRO A 463 9.01 40.90 -3.77
N ARG A 464 9.71 39.81 -4.10
CA ARG A 464 10.86 39.84 -5.00
C ARG A 464 10.43 39.38 -6.39
N ASN A 465 10.92 40.06 -7.42
CA ASN A 465 10.71 39.71 -8.80
C ASN A 465 11.88 38.85 -9.29
N PHE A 466 11.64 37.56 -9.50
CA PHE A 466 12.65 36.64 -10.04
C PHE A 466 12.60 36.55 -11.58
N GLY A 467 12.14 37.59 -12.25
CA GLY A 467 12.32 37.77 -13.69
C GLY A 467 13.80 37.89 -14.07
N ILE A 468 14.10 37.74 -15.36
CA ILE A 468 15.47 37.89 -15.86
C ILE A 468 15.92 39.33 -15.62
N GLY A 469 17.08 39.51 -14.96
CA GLY A 469 17.68 40.82 -14.69
C GLY A 469 17.08 41.60 -13.52
N GLN A 470 16.22 40.98 -12.71
CA GLN A 470 15.58 41.59 -11.54
C GLN A 470 16.26 41.11 -10.25
N ASP A 471 15.52 40.65 -9.25
CA ASP A 471 16.08 40.12 -8.00
C ASP A 471 16.86 38.81 -8.23
N ILE A 472 17.83 38.54 -7.32
CA ILE A 472 18.63 37.31 -7.35
C ILE A 472 17.70 36.09 -7.33
N GLN A 473 17.94 35.19 -8.28
CA GLN A 473 17.19 33.94 -8.40
C GLN A 473 17.23 33.13 -7.10
N PRO A 474 16.10 32.56 -6.66
CA PRO A 474 16.08 31.71 -5.48
C PRO A 474 16.92 30.45 -5.73
N ARG A 475 17.43 29.86 -4.66
CA ARG A 475 18.09 28.55 -4.75
C ARG A 475 17.06 27.54 -5.27
N ARG A 476 17.37 26.92 -6.40
CA ARG A 476 16.53 25.93 -7.08
C ARG A 476 17.24 24.59 -7.15
N ASN A 477 16.50 23.50 -7.37
CA ASN A 477 17.09 22.20 -7.54
C ASN A 477 17.90 22.14 -8.85
N LEU A 478 19.23 22.15 -8.73
CA LEU A 478 20.15 22.06 -9.86
C LEU A 478 20.64 20.64 -10.14
N SER A 479 20.10 19.60 -9.48
CA SER A 479 20.61 18.21 -9.57
C SER A 479 20.74 17.68 -11.00
N ARG A 480 19.89 18.14 -11.93
CA ARG A 480 19.97 17.77 -13.35
C ARG A 480 21.09 18.50 -14.11
N MET A 481 21.46 19.69 -13.65
CA MET A 481 22.50 20.57 -14.20
C MET A 481 23.83 20.45 -13.45
N VAL A 482 23.89 19.63 -12.40
CA VAL A 482 25.13 19.35 -11.67
C VAL A 482 26.17 18.81 -12.65
N ARG A 483 27.38 19.33 -12.53
CA ARG A 483 28.57 18.73 -13.12
C ARG A 483 28.86 17.44 -12.35
N TRP A 484 28.24 16.35 -12.80
CA TRP A 484 28.37 15.05 -12.16
C TRP A 484 29.84 14.60 -12.10
N PRO A 485 30.27 13.98 -10.97
CA PRO A 485 31.57 13.34 -10.89
C PRO A 485 31.79 12.38 -12.05
N GLU A 486 33.04 12.24 -12.49
CA GLU A 486 33.39 11.49 -13.69
C GLU A 486 32.92 10.03 -13.66
N TYR A 487 33.11 9.33 -12.55
CA TYR A 487 32.67 7.93 -12.41
C TYR A 487 31.15 7.75 -12.62
N VAL A 488 30.34 8.70 -12.13
CA VAL A 488 28.88 8.71 -12.34
C VAL A 488 28.55 8.93 -13.81
N ARG A 489 29.24 9.86 -14.47
CA ARG A 489 29.07 10.13 -15.90
C ARG A 489 29.38 8.90 -16.74
N LEU A 490 30.52 8.25 -16.48
CA LEU A 490 30.95 7.05 -17.21
C LEU A 490 29.95 5.90 -17.06
N GLN A 491 29.47 5.62 -15.85
CA GLN A 491 28.46 4.57 -15.62
C GLN A 491 27.14 4.86 -16.33
N ARG A 492 26.66 6.12 -16.28
CA ARG A 492 25.45 6.55 -16.99
C ARG A 492 25.62 6.46 -18.51
N GLN A 493 26.77 6.91 -19.03
CA GLN A 493 27.09 6.82 -20.45
C GLN A 493 27.17 5.36 -20.92
N LYS A 494 27.81 4.46 -20.17
CA LYS A 494 27.82 3.01 -20.44
C LYS A 494 26.40 2.44 -20.54
N LYS A 495 25.52 2.77 -19.58
CA LYS A 495 24.10 2.35 -19.61
C LYS A 495 23.35 2.92 -20.82
N ILE A 496 23.53 4.21 -21.12
CA ILE A 496 22.90 4.85 -22.27
C ILE A 496 23.38 4.20 -23.58
N LEU A 497 24.68 3.93 -23.70
CA LEU A 497 25.26 3.30 -24.88
C LEU A 497 24.64 1.92 -25.13
N ASN A 498 24.48 1.10 -24.08
CA ASN A 498 23.79 -0.20 -24.17
C ASN A 498 22.31 -0.09 -24.60
N LEU A 499 21.62 1.00 -24.26
CA LEU A 499 20.25 1.23 -24.72
C LEU A 499 20.18 1.72 -26.17
N ARG A 500 21.20 2.45 -26.63
CA ARG A 500 21.24 3.10 -27.96
C ARG A 500 21.74 2.16 -29.05
N LEU A 501 22.80 1.42 -28.78
CA LEU A 501 23.36 0.46 -29.72
C LEU A 501 22.38 -0.69 -29.92
N LYS A 502 22.42 -1.32 -31.11
CA LYS A 502 21.74 -2.60 -31.33
C LYS A 502 22.55 -3.69 -30.60
N VAL A 503 21.93 -4.28 -29.60
CA VAL A 503 22.55 -5.30 -28.74
C VAL A 503 22.28 -6.68 -29.35
N PRO A 504 23.33 -7.50 -29.59
CA PRO A 504 23.15 -8.84 -30.14
C PRO A 504 22.24 -9.71 -29.27
N PRO A 505 21.44 -10.61 -29.87
CA PRO A 505 20.51 -11.48 -29.14
C PRO A 505 21.15 -12.30 -28.01
N ALA A 506 22.41 -12.73 -28.21
CA ALA A 506 23.18 -13.47 -27.21
C ALA A 506 23.41 -12.68 -25.90
N ILE A 507 23.41 -11.35 -25.95
CA ILE A 507 23.51 -10.48 -24.78
C ILE A 507 22.11 -10.01 -24.35
N ALA A 508 21.24 -9.70 -25.31
CA ALA A 508 19.88 -9.23 -25.04
C ALA A 508 19.05 -10.24 -24.23
N GLN A 509 19.26 -11.55 -24.39
CA GLN A 509 18.59 -12.56 -23.56
C GLN A 509 18.78 -12.33 -22.05
N PHE A 510 19.87 -11.71 -21.60
CA PHE A 510 20.11 -11.41 -20.18
C PHE A 510 19.25 -10.26 -19.64
N THR A 511 18.56 -9.49 -20.49
CA THR A 511 17.53 -8.54 -20.03
C THR A 511 16.22 -9.23 -19.69
N ASN A 512 15.98 -10.42 -20.26
CA ASN A 512 14.79 -11.23 -20.04
C ASN A 512 15.03 -12.15 -18.84
N VAL A 513 14.61 -11.67 -17.68
CA VAL A 513 14.83 -12.31 -16.39
C VAL A 513 13.53 -12.90 -15.84
N LEU A 514 13.67 -13.89 -14.97
CA LEU A 514 12.59 -14.58 -14.30
C LEU A 514 11.72 -13.58 -13.51
N ASP A 515 10.41 -13.78 -13.58
CA ASP A 515 9.46 -12.95 -12.86
C ASP A 515 9.66 -13.05 -11.34
N ARG A 516 9.13 -12.08 -10.60
CA ARG A 516 9.39 -11.95 -9.16
C ARG A 516 8.91 -13.18 -8.37
N ASN A 517 7.78 -13.77 -8.77
CA ASN A 517 7.13 -14.84 -8.02
C ASN A 517 7.86 -16.16 -8.24
N THR A 518 8.14 -16.53 -9.49
CA THR A 518 8.92 -17.72 -9.81
C THR A 518 10.35 -17.62 -9.28
N ALA A 519 10.95 -16.41 -9.29
CA ALA A 519 12.26 -16.18 -8.65
C ALA A 519 12.20 -16.38 -7.12
N ALA A 520 11.15 -15.90 -6.44
CA ALA A 520 10.99 -16.11 -5.01
C ALA A 520 10.87 -17.60 -4.65
N GLN A 521 10.10 -18.37 -5.44
CA GLN A 521 10.00 -19.82 -5.29
C GLN A 521 11.36 -20.50 -5.49
N ALA A 522 12.11 -20.12 -6.53
CA ALA A 522 13.46 -20.62 -6.76
C ALA A 522 14.38 -20.34 -5.57
N PHE A 523 14.38 -19.11 -5.02
CA PHE A 523 15.19 -18.77 -3.85
C PHE A 523 14.74 -19.50 -2.57
N LYS A 524 13.44 -19.74 -2.38
CA LYS A 524 12.92 -20.54 -1.27
C LYS A 524 13.48 -21.96 -1.32
N LEU A 525 13.46 -22.59 -2.49
CA LEU A 525 14.05 -23.91 -2.70
C LEU A 525 15.57 -23.88 -2.48
N LEU A 526 16.30 -22.95 -3.08
CA LEU A 526 17.76 -22.83 -2.90
C LEU A 526 18.17 -22.63 -1.44
N ASN A 527 17.37 -21.91 -0.65
CA ASN A 527 17.65 -21.67 0.77
C ASN A 527 17.59 -22.95 1.61
N LYS A 528 16.82 -23.97 1.20
CA LYS A 528 16.82 -25.30 1.85
C LYS A 528 18.13 -26.08 1.60
N TYR A 529 18.80 -25.80 0.48
CA TYR A 529 19.97 -26.54 -0.01
C TYR A 529 21.28 -25.75 0.11
N ARG A 530 21.36 -24.77 1.02
CA ARG A 530 22.56 -23.93 1.15
C ARG A 530 23.79 -24.78 1.51
N PRO A 531 24.95 -24.52 0.89
CA PRO A 531 26.20 -25.14 1.30
C PRO A 531 26.57 -24.77 2.75
N GLU A 532 27.20 -25.69 3.46
CA GLU A 532 27.64 -25.47 4.85
C GLU A 532 28.56 -24.25 4.99
N THR A 533 28.42 -23.55 6.11
CA THR A 533 29.36 -22.48 6.51
C THR A 533 30.69 -23.07 7.00
N LYS A 534 31.73 -22.24 7.11
CA LYS A 534 33.02 -22.70 7.66
C LYS A 534 32.89 -23.19 9.11
N ALA A 535 32.00 -22.59 9.90
CA ALA A 535 31.74 -22.98 11.28
C ALA A 535 31.02 -24.34 11.35
N GLU A 536 29.94 -24.51 10.59
CA GLU A 536 29.22 -25.79 10.45
C GLU A 536 30.12 -26.91 9.96
N LYS A 537 30.99 -26.61 8.96
CA LYS A 537 31.96 -27.58 8.46
C LYS A 537 32.95 -28.01 9.53
N LYS A 538 33.44 -27.07 10.36
CA LYS A 538 34.35 -27.38 11.48
C LYS A 538 33.66 -28.29 12.49
N GLU A 539 32.41 -27.99 12.84
CA GLU A 539 31.62 -28.79 13.78
C GLU A 539 31.35 -30.20 13.22
N ARG A 540 30.97 -30.31 11.93
CA ARG A 540 30.77 -31.60 11.27
C ARG A 540 32.04 -32.43 11.27
N LEU A 541 33.18 -31.85 10.90
CA LEU A 541 34.46 -32.55 10.89
C LEU A 541 34.88 -32.99 12.30
N HIS A 542 34.61 -32.17 13.32
CA HIS A 542 34.86 -32.56 14.70
C HIS A 542 34.00 -33.75 15.12
N LYS A 543 32.69 -33.72 14.83
CA LYS A 543 31.77 -34.84 15.11
C LYS A 543 32.17 -36.11 14.36
N GLU A 544 32.54 -36.00 13.09
CA GLU A 544 33.07 -37.11 12.29
C GLU A 544 34.34 -37.69 12.92
N ALA A 545 35.31 -36.84 13.29
CA ALA A 545 36.55 -37.28 13.91
C ALA A 545 36.32 -38.00 15.25
N THR A 546 35.44 -37.47 16.10
CA THR A 546 35.07 -38.11 17.37
C THR A 546 34.41 -39.47 17.12
N ALA A 547 33.44 -39.56 16.22
CA ALA A 547 32.74 -40.81 15.96
C ALA A 547 33.63 -41.89 15.30
N VAL A 548 34.57 -41.48 14.44
CA VAL A 548 35.58 -42.38 13.88
C VAL A 548 36.54 -42.87 14.96
N SER A 549 36.93 -42.01 15.92
CA SER A 549 37.75 -42.44 17.07
C SER A 549 37.03 -43.44 17.99
N GLU A 550 35.68 -43.38 18.04
CA GLU A 550 34.83 -44.35 18.75
C GLU A 550 34.57 -45.65 17.96
N GLY A 551 35.21 -45.84 16.80
CA GLY A 551 35.09 -47.06 15.98
C GLY A 551 33.87 -47.12 15.05
N LYS A 552 33.12 -46.02 14.88
CA LYS A 552 32.03 -45.93 13.89
C LYS A 552 32.58 -45.59 12.50
N LYS A 553 31.96 -46.11 11.44
CA LYS A 553 32.34 -45.74 10.06
C LYS A 553 31.85 -44.34 9.72
N LYS A 554 32.60 -43.64 8.88
CA LYS A 554 32.31 -42.25 8.47
C LYS A 554 30.93 -42.12 7.81
N GLU A 555 30.55 -43.13 7.02
CA GLU A 555 29.31 -43.18 6.25
C GLU A 555 28.07 -43.29 7.15
N ASP A 556 28.21 -43.90 8.34
CA ASP A 556 27.13 -44.05 9.31
C ASP A 556 26.85 -42.74 10.07
N VAL A 557 27.86 -41.87 10.17
CA VAL A 557 27.82 -40.61 10.94
C VAL A 557 27.44 -39.42 10.07
N SER A 558 27.85 -39.39 8.80
CA SER A 558 27.57 -38.28 7.88
C SER A 558 27.10 -38.75 6.50
N LYS A 559 25.78 -38.69 6.28
CA LYS A 559 25.16 -38.93 4.96
C LYS A 559 25.60 -37.87 3.93
N LYS A 560 25.64 -38.24 2.65
CA LYS A 560 25.99 -37.33 1.54
C LYS A 560 25.10 -36.08 1.58
N PRO A 561 25.68 -34.87 1.68
CA PRO A 561 24.89 -33.64 1.75
C PRO A 561 24.32 -33.25 0.38
N TYR A 562 23.05 -32.85 0.37
CA TYR A 562 22.43 -32.17 -0.76
C TYR A 562 22.71 -30.67 -0.63
N ALA A 563 23.48 -30.13 -1.56
CA ALA A 563 23.85 -28.72 -1.55
C ALA A 563 23.83 -28.14 -2.95
N VAL A 564 23.43 -26.87 -3.06
CA VAL A 564 23.54 -26.09 -4.29
C VAL A 564 24.99 -26.07 -4.75
N LYS A 565 25.23 -26.40 -6.01
CA LYS A 565 26.54 -26.33 -6.65
C LYS A 565 26.75 -24.92 -7.19
N TYR A 566 27.95 -24.41 -7.01
CA TYR A 566 28.32 -23.05 -7.40
C TYR A 566 29.74 -23.02 -7.96
N GLY A 567 30.05 -21.94 -8.67
CA GLY A 567 31.31 -21.76 -9.37
C GLY A 567 31.18 -22.13 -10.85
N LEU A 568 31.66 -21.24 -11.73
CA LEU A 568 31.45 -21.34 -13.16
C LEU A 568 31.97 -22.67 -13.73
N ASN A 569 33.24 -22.98 -13.51
CA ASN A 569 33.87 -24.19 -14.06
C ASN A 569 33.20 -25.47 -13.56
N HIS A 570 32.82 -25.51 -12.28
CA HIS A 570 32.16 -26.67 -11.70
C HIS A 570 30.76 -26.86 -12.27
N VAL A 571 29.97 -25.79 -12.41
CA VAL A 571 28.63 -25.87 -12.99
C VAL A 571 28.67 -26.21 -14.48
N VAL A 572 29.63 -25.69 -15.24
CA VAL A 572 29.84 -26.07 -16.64
C VAL A 572 30.06 -27.57 -16.78
N GLY A 573 30.98 -28.15 -15.98
CA GLY A 573 31.20 -29.60 -15.99
C GLY A 573 29.96 -30.41 -15.59
N LEU A 574 29.09 -29.89 -14.70
CA LEU A 574 27.83 -30.55 -14.35
C LEU A 574 26.79 -30.50 -15.48
N ILE A 575 26.76 -29.42 -16.26
CA ILE A 575 25.89 -29.28 -17.43
C ILE A 575 26.34 -30.23 -18.54
N GLU A 576 27.64 -30.27 -18.84
CA GLU A 576 28.23 -31.15 -19.86
C GLU A 576 28.02 -32.64 -19.54
N ASN A 577 28.06 -33.00 -18.26
CA ASN A 577 27.79 -34.37 -17.81
C ASN A 577 26.28 -34.66 -17.62
N LYS A 578 25.38 -33.73 -17.96
CA LYS A 578 23.91 -33.83 -17.73
C LYS A 578 23.52 -34.19 -16.29
N LYS A 579 24.33 -33.78 -15.31
CA LYS A 579 24.07 -33.96 -13.87
C LYS A 579 23.32 -32.79 -13.24
N ALA A 580 23.21 -31.68 -13.98
CA ALA A 580 22.47 -30.49 -13.58
C ALA A 580 20.96 -30.68 -13.81
N GLY A 581 20.15 -30.51 -12.76
CA GLY A 581 18.69 -30.52 -12.83
C GLY A 581 18.09 -29.14 -13.13
N LEU A 582 18.69 -28.08 -12.59
CA LEU A 582 18.30 -26.68 -12.87
C LEU A 582 19.52 -25.77 -12.74
N VAL A 583 19.68 -24.83 -13.68
CA VAL A 583 20.77 -23.84 -13.70
C VAL A 583 20.22 -22.42 -13.61
N LEU A 584 20.77 -21.61 -12.71
CA LEU A 584 20.38 -20.23 -12.50
C LEU A 584 21.54 -19.29 -12.81
N ILE A 585 21.32 -18.39 -13.76
CA ILE A 585 22.34 -17.49 -14.29
C ILE A 585 21.96 -16.04 -13.91
N PRO A 586 22.80 -15.26 -13.24
CA PRO A 586 22.51 -13.87 -12.95
C PRO A 586 22.65 -12.98 -14.19
N ASN A 587 21.90 -11.88 -14.25
CA ASN A 587 21.88 -10.96 -15.38
C ASN A 587 22.95 -9.85 -15.37
N ASP A 588 23.66 -9.67 -14.26
CA ASP A 588 24.56 -8.55 -13.99
C ASP A 588 26.03 -9.00 -13.78
N VAL A 589 26.41 -10.10 -14.44
CA VAL A 589 27.81 -10.56 -14.49
C VAL A 589 28.61 -9.63 -15.39
N ASP A 590 29.77 -9.22 -14.88
CA ASP A 590 30.75 -8.39 -15.58
C ASP A 590 32.12 -8.99 -15.22
N PRO A 591 32.90 -9.51 -16.18
CA PRO A 591 32.67 -9.54 -17.63
C PRO A 591 31.57 -10.53 -18.09
N ILE A 592 30.80 -10.18 -19.12
CA ILE A 592 29.63 -10.96 -19.61
C ILE A 592 30.02 -12.26 -20.32
N GLU A 593 31.24 -12.31 -20.86
CA GLU A 593 31.84 -13.44 -21.58
C GLU A 593 31.85 -14.71 -20.72
N LEU A 594 31.91 -14.55 -19.40
CA LEU A 594 31.88 -15.65 -18.44
C LEU A 594 30.56 -16.42 -18.45
N VAL A 595 29.44 -15.80 -18.85
CA VAL A 595 28.11 -16.43 -18.78
C VAL A 595 27.38 -16.46 -20.12
N ILE A 596 27.84 -15.72 -21.13
CA ILE A 596 27.16 -15.59 -22.43
C ILE A 596 26.91 -16.94 -23.13
N PHE A 597 27.82 -17.90 -22.93
CA PHE A 597 27.72 -19.24 -23.53
C PHE A 597 26.82 -20.20 -22.74
N LEU A 598 26.52 -19.92 -21.46
CA LEU A 598 25.78 -20.83 -20.59
C LEU A 598 24.36 -21.15 -21.09
N PRO A 599 23.54 -20.18 -21.55
CA PRO A 599 22.23 -20.51 -22.15
C PRO A 599 22.34 -21.44 -23.36
N ALA A 600 23.37 -21.27 -24.21
CA ALA A 600 23.60 -22.16 -25.35
C ALA A 600 24.02 -23.56 -24.91
N LEU A 601 24.91 -23.65 -23.91
CA LEU A 601 25.36 -24.91 -23.34
C LEU A 601 24.20 -25.68 -22.69
N CYS A 602 23.43 -25.03 -21.81
CA CYS A 602 22.27 -25.62 -21.16
C CYS A 602 21.26 -26.18 -22.18
N ARG A 603 20.94 -25.40 -23.24
CA ARG A 603 20.06 -25.85 -24.33
C ARG A 603 20.62 -27.07 -25.05
N LYS A 604 21.90 -27.05 -25.45
CA LYS A 604 22.55 -28.17 -26.16
C LYS A 604 22.54 -29.45 -25.33
N MET A 605 22.70 -29.33 -24.01
CA MET A 605 22.72 -30.47 -23.10
C MET A 605 21.32 -30.89 -22.60
N GLY A 606 20.26 -30.14 -22.94
CA GLY A 606 18.89 -30.41 -22.49
C GLY A 606 18.63 -30.06 -21.03
N VAL A 607 19.46 -29.19 -20.43
CA VAL A 607 19.37 -28.77 -19.04
C VAL A 607 18.52 -27.50 -18.92
N PRO A 608 17.48 -27.47 -18.05
CA PRO A 608 16.68 -26.28 -17.80
C PRO A 608 17.52 -25.15 -17.20
N TYR A 609 17.35 -23.92 -17.71
CA TYR A 609 18.03 -22.74 -17.19
C TYR A 609 17.08 -21.55 -17.07
N ALA A 610 17.37 -20.67 -16.12
CA ALA A 610 16.70 -19.38 -16.00
C ALA A 610 17.70 -18.26 -15.72
N ILE A 611 17.36 -17.05 -16.15
CA ILE A 611 18.14 -15.85 -15.88
C ILE A 611 17.50 -15.08 -14.73
N ILE A 612 18.25 -14.74 -13.69
CA ILE A 612 17.76 -14.11 -12.45
C ILE A 612 18.39 -12.73 -12.26
N LYS A 613 17.63 -11.79 -11.68
CA LYS A 613 18.16 -10.48 -11.28
C LYS A 613 19.11 -10.60 -10.08
N GLY A 614 20.37 -10.22 -10.28
CA GLY A 614 21.35 -9.94 -9.22
C GLY A 614 22.24 -11.11 -8.79
N LYS A 615 23.53 -11.05 -9.17
CA LYS A 615 24.59 -11.99 -8.75
C LYS A 615 24.87 -11.95 -7.25
N ALA A 616 24.60 -10.81 -6.61
CA ALA A 616 24.70 -10.67 -5.16
C ALA A 616 23.68 -11.56 -4.43
N ARG A 617 22.44 -11.65 -4.95
CA ARG A 617 21.39 -12.51 -4.36
C ARG A 617 21.77 -13.98 -4.42
N LEU A 618 22.33 -14.43 -5.55
CA LEU A 618 22.88 -15.78 -5.66
C LEU A 618 24.10 -15.99 -4.76
N GLY A 619 24.94 -14.97 -4.59
CA GLY A 619 26.05 -14.99 -3.64
C GLY A 619 25.63 -15.25 -2.20
N THR A 620 24.57 -14.58 -1.74
CA THR A 620 24.02 -14.74 -0.38
C THR A 620 23.64 -16.20 -0.08
N VAL A 621 23.03 -16.90 -1.04
CA VAL A 621 22.66 -18.32 -0.89
C VAL A 621 23.88 -19.18 -0.53
N VAL A 622 25.03 -18.91 -1.16
CA VAL A 622 26.27 -19.71 -1.00
C VAL A 622 27.31 -19.07 -0.08
N HIS A 623 26.90 -18.09 0.74
CA HIS A 623 27.76 -17.38 1.69
C HIS A 623 28.97 -16.68 1.02
N LYS A 624 28.75 -16.10 -0.17
CA LYS A 624 29.72 -15.29 -0.92
C LYS A 624 29.16 -13.91 -1.23
N LYS A 625 30.04 -12.94 -1.54
CA LYS A 625 29.63 -11.59 -1.99
C LYS A 625 28.82 -11.65 -3.29
N THR A 626 29.21 -12.53 -4.21
CA THR A 626 28.59 -12.73 -5.51
C THR A 626 28.76 -14.18 -5.97
N ALA A 627 27.84 -14.70 -6.77
CA ALA A 627 28.00 -15.96 -7.48
C ALA A 627 27.66 -15.77 -8.97
N ALA A 628 28.49 -16.32 -9.86
CA ALA A 628 28.33 -16.19 -11.32
C ALA A 628 27.29 -17.16 -11.90
N VAL A 629 27.03 -18.28 -11.21
CA VAL A 629 26.03 -19.28 -11.59
C VAL A 629 25.77 -20.20 -10.39
N LEU A 630 24.53 -20.65 -10.22
CA LEU A 630 24.14 -21.70 -9.27
C LEU A 630 23.47 -22.86 -10.01
N CYS A 631 23.63 -24.07 -9.49
CA CYS A 631 23.03 -25.27 -10.05
C CYS A 631 22.52 -26.21 -8.95
N LEU A 632 21.32 -26.76 -9.15
CA LEU A 632 20.81 -27.89 -8.39
C LEU A 632 21.06 -29.17 -9.18
N THR A 633 21.73 -30.16 -8.57
CA THR A 633 21.95 -31.49 -9.18
C THR A 633 20.88 -32.49 -8.75
N GLU A 634 20.67 -32.60 -7.44
CA GLU A 634 19.74 -33.53 -6.81
C GLU A 634 19.05 -32.81 -5.66
N VAL A 635 17.78 -33.12 -5.42
CA VAL A 635 16.99 -32.67 -4.26
C VAL A 635 16.49 -33.87 -3.48
N ARG A 636 16.14 -33.66 -2.22
CA ARG A 636 15.49 -34.67 -1.37
C ARG A 636 14.15 -35.09 -1.97
N SER A 637 13.69 -36.28 -1.63
CA SER A 637 12.41 -36.81 -2.13
C SER A 637 11.22 -35.89 -1.86
N GLU A 638 11.19 -35.23 -0.70
CA GLU A 638 10.14 -34.28 -0.32
C GLU A 638 10.04 -33.06 -1.25
N ASP A 639 11.15 -32.58 -1.80
CA ASP A 639 11.20 -31.37 -2.62
C ASP A 639 11.19 -31.64 -4.14
N LYS A 640 11.12 -32.92 -4.56
CA LYS A 640 11.11 -33.28 -5.99
C LYS A 640 9.93 -32.69 -6.75
N SER A 641 8.76 -32.61 -6.12
CA SER A 641 7.55 -32.04 -6.72
C SER A 641 7.67 -30.52 -6.90
N GLU A 642 8.24 -29.82 -5.90
CA GLU A 642 8.51 -28.38 -5.95
C GLU A 642 9.52 -28.05 -7.06
N LEU A 643 10.62 -28.80 -7.14
CA LEU A 643 11.60 -28.64 -8.22
C LEU A 643 11.00 -28.91 -9.60
N SER A 644 10.17 -29.95 -9.74
CA SER A 644 9.58 -30.32 -11.04
C SER A 644 8.64 -29.24 -11.55
N LYS A 645 7.81 -28.66 -10.68
CA LYS A 645 6.94 -27.52 -11.02
C LYS A 645 7.76 -26.30 -11.43
N LEU A 646 8.82 -25.99 -10.68
CA LEU A 646 9.70 -24.87 -11.02
C LEU A 646 10.39 -25.07 -12.37
N VAL A 647 10.84 -26.30 -12.66
CA VAL A 647 11.46 -26.65 -13.93
C VAL A 647 10.48 -26.57 -15.09
N SER A 648 9.21 -26.98 -14.94
CA SER A 648 8.21 -26.87 -16.02
C SER A 648 7.96 -25.41 -16.38
N THR A 649 7.71 -24.56 -15.39
CA THR A 649 7.51 -23.11 -15.61
C THR A 649 8.74 -22.44 -16.25
N ILE A 650 9.95 -22.83 -15.83
CA ILE A 650 11.19 -22.31 -16.42
C ILE A 650 11.38 -22.75 -17.86
N LYS A 651 11.06 -24.01 -18.19
CA LYS A 651 11.16 -24.53 -19.57
C LYS A 651 10.26 -23.74 -20.53
N GLU A 652 9.02 -23.49 -20.14
CA GLU A 652 8.07 -22.67 -20.91
C GLU A 652 8.59 -21.24 -21.15
N GLY A 653 9.22 -20.65 -20.12
CA GLY A 653 9.74 -19.28 -20.19
C GLY A 653 11.02 -19.11 -21.03
N TYR A 654 11.89 -20.13 -21.09
CA TYR A 654 13.24 -20.01 -21.66
C TYR A 654 13.56 -21.00 -22.77
N SER A 655 13.32 -22.30 -22.52
CA SER A 655 13.69 -23.36 -23.45
C SER A 655 12.80 -23.37 -24.68
N GLU A 656 11.50 -23.13 -24.51
CA GLU A 656 10.51 -23.12 -25.60
C GLU A 656 10.55 -21.82 -26.41
N LYS A 657 10.82 -20.68 -25.77
CA LYS A 657 10.97 -19.36 -26.43
C LYS A 657 12.34 -19.13 -27.08
N ASN A 658 13.14 -20.17 -27.19
CA ASN A 658 14.52 -20.10 -27.67
C ASN A 658 14.66 -19.47 -29.07
N GLU A 659 13.83 -19.90 -30.04
CA GLU A 659 13.93 -19.40 -31.42
C GLU A 659 13.55 -17.92 -31.53
N GLU A 660 12.63 -17.46 -30.69
CA GLU A 660 12.30 -16.05 -30.54
C GLU A 660 13.48 -15.26 -29.94
N LEU A 661 14.04 -15.76 -28.84
CA LEU A 661 15.18 -15.12 -28.15
C LEU A 661 16.42 -15.00 -29.03
N LYS A 662 16.67 -15.96 -29.93
CA LYS A 662 17.79 -15.90 -30.91
C LYS A 662 17.61 -14.80 -31.95
N ARG A 663 16.38 -14.45 -32.29
CA ARG A 663 16.05 -13.45 -33.31
C ARG A 663 15.82 -12.06 -32.71
N HIS A 664 15.58 -11.99 -31.41
CA HIS A 664 15.31 -10.75 -30.71
C HIS A 664 16.58 -9.94 -30.45
N TRP A 665 16.77 -8.87 -31.21
CA TRP A 665 17.81 -7.87 -30.97
C TRP A 665 17.36 -6.90 -29.89
N GLY A 666 18.26 -6.61 -28.93
CA GLY A 666 18.02 -5.62 -27.89
C GLY A 666 18.46 -4.21 -28.29
N GLY A 667 18.15 -3.23 -27.46
CA GLY A 667 18.60 -1.84 -27.64
C GLY A 667 17.92 -1.13 -28.80
N GLY A 668 18.63 -0.19 -29.45
CA GLY A 668 18.05 0.66 -30.50
C GLY A 668 17.00 1.67 -29.99
N ILE A 669 16.94 1.89 -28.67
CA ILE A 669 15.97 2.78 -28.04
C ILE A 669 16.47 4.20 -28.19
N MET A 670 15.70 5.10 -28.79
CA MET A 670 16.07 6.51 -28.96
C MET A 670 15.94 7.31 -27.65
N GLY A 671 16.62 8.46 -27.58
CA GLY A 671 16.48 9.37 -26.44
C GLY A 671 15.16 10.11 -26.46
N ALA A 672 14.59 10.39 -25.28
CA ALA A 672 13.29 11.06 -25.15
C ALA A 672 13.20 12.38 -25.93
N LYS A 673 14.26 13.20 -25.95
CA LYS A 673 14.29 14.44 -26.75
C LYS A 673 14.24 14.19 -28.26
N ALA A 674 14.91 13.14 -28.73
CA ALA A 674 14.91 12.77 -30.15
C ALA A 674 13.54 12.22 -30.58
N ILE A 675 12.94 11.35 -29.75
CA ILE A 675 11.58 10.83 -29.95
C ILE A 675 10.58 11.99 -29.98
N ALA A 676 10.63 12.90 -29.01
CA ALA A 676 9.75 14.07 -28.98
C ALA A 676 9.91 14.98 -30.22
N SER A 677 11.13 15.14 -30.73
CA SER A 677 11.37 15.89 -31.97
C SER A 677 10.80 15.19 -33.19
N GLN A 678 10.93 13.87 -33.31
CA GLN A 678 10.35 13.09 -34.40
C GLN A 678 8.83 13.13 -34.34
N GLU A 679 8.26 12.98 -33.15
CA GLU A 679 6.82 13.05 -32.91
C GLU A 679 6.25 14.42 -33.25
N LYS A 680 6.95 15.50 -32.89
CA LYS A 680 6.55 16.86 -33.29
C LYS A 680 6.53 17.02 -34.81
N LYS A 681 7.53 16.49 -35.52
CA LYS A 681 7.57 16.51 -36.99
C LYS A 681 6.45 15.66 -37.60
N ARG A 682 6.19 14.47 -37.04
CA ARG A 682 5.11 13.57 -37.46
C ARG A 682 3.75 14.26 -37.34
N LYS A 683 3.44 14.84 -36.17
CA LYS A 683 2.20 15.58 -35.93
C LYS A 683 2.03 16.76 -36.89
N ALA A 684 3.10 17.51 -37.16
CA ALA A 684 3.06 18.61 -38.12
C ALA A 684 2.75 18.13 -39.54
N LEU A 685 3.35 17.02 -39.97
CA LEU A 685 3.09 16.41 -41.27
C LEU A 685 1.67 15.86 -41.39
N GLU A 686 1.18 15.16 -40.36
CA GLU A 686 -0.20 14.64 -40.30
C GLU A 686 -1.24 15.76 -40.32
N SER A 687 -0.93 16.89 -39.69
CA SER A 687 -1.80 18.08 -39.72
C SER A 687 -1.80 18.72 -41.10
N ALA A 688 -0.69 18.65 -41.84
CA ALA A 688 -0.58 19.19 -43.21
C ALA A 688 -1.24 18.30 -44.28
N ILE A 689 -1.34 16.98 -44.05
CA ILE A 689 -2.00 16.01 -44.96
C ILE A 689 -3.53 15.98 -44.75
N LYS A 690 -4.02 16.45 -43.61
CA LYS A 690 -5.47 16.53 -43.30
C LYS A 690 -6.19 17.74 -43.91
N ILE A 691 -5.50 18.54 -44.72
CA ILE A 691 -6.03 19.62 -45.56
C ILE A 691 -6.04 19.09 -46.99
#